data_AF-A0A9D6KG34-F1
#
_entry.id   AF-A0A9D6KG34-F1
#
_cell.length_a   1.000
_cell.length_b   1.000
_cell.length_c   1.000
_cell.angle_alpha   90.00
_cell.angle_beta   90.00
_cell.angle_gamma   90.00
#
_symmetry.space_group_name_H-M   'P 1'
#
loop_
_entity.id
_entity.type
_entity.pdbx_description
1 polymer ?
#
loop_
_entity_poly.entity_id
_entity_poly.type
_entity_poly.pdbx_seq_one_letter_code
_entity_poly.pdbx_strand_id
1 'polypeptide(L)'
;MMMFGSAPREAFATWNVGNTSQAGQWTIYGRTGDGAGLGLPVASGDLNGDGKRDVILTPMNADSGPGRTRSRAGEAALVLSSGSIAGELDLATLNPASLPSNVTLIYGADALDFLGTEVFSGDLNGDGFDDVLLGAQQGDGAGNGRAGSGEVAIVWGSASIGGRVIDLGALAQDDPVTMIYGAAAGDRLGVWVSAGDFDGDGVADAVLGADQGNGPSGLRPHAGHTYVVYGGTALRAATSVDLAMPAVTVTTVYGIDPEDHSGCTVRAADLNGDGAAELLIGAGLNRLSASVDGAGNGSGHAIAGGDGPTNMRSNAGEAYIVYGQTSTRPATIDLASPPASTVFIYGVDAGDSYGEEIGAGNFAGHTDGYRDLLVGALTADGPSNLRNNAGEVALIVGGASLAGSVIDLASPPSNVTFFYGANAVDIAGDTAMFADIDQDGKDDLIISSPLADPGSRTNAGSIAIFFGTSSALPASVDLASPPVGLTPFIIEGNSVGDILAYSGAKGDVDGDGYPDLIFNGMGADGFNDLLNGAGDVYVLSGRKLSQAAGRLPADTPTITPTEATPTPGDTPTRTESPTITQTPTITRTVTITRTVTITRTRTRRPTITRTPTITRTPTRTLRPTATRTRTRTRTITRTPTITPTPTITPTPTIPPTPTITRTVTKTRTRTRTRTPTVTPTPSNTPRPTATITTTRTRTRTRTKTPTITATPTKTGTRTRTGTRTRTETPTATSTSTPTPPPICGNGVAEGLEQCDDGNLIDGDGCSSTCTVEAGGSLCTGVPTHSGTSLHTELVAAGLSSPLFVTAPPGDVGRIFIVQQTGEIRIVKLGVLLGGNFIDLSGKVACCGEQGLLSLAFHPQYASNGRFYVDYTDTSGNTVVSWFQVSADPDVALTTEHVILTQAQPFSNHNGGQLQFGTDGFLYIGFGDGGSGGDPLGNGQKTSTWLGKILRVDVNGTSTYNIPPSNPFVGAGNPLDEIWARGVRNPWRFSFDRGTGDLYVGDVGQDAFEEVDFQPHTSAGGENYGWNIMEGTHCFSPSSGCNQTGLTLPVLDYSHGFGCAVTGGYVYRGCALPDVRGRYFYSDFCTAFVKSFVINGGTVTDQRDHTVELAPGNGLSIDSISSYGEDARGEVYICDLGGEVFKIVAGP
;
A
#
# COMPACT_ATOMS: atom_id res chain seq x y z
N MET A 1 1.80 38.56 -58.07
CA MET A 1 2.66 37.86 -57.10
C MET A 1 2.44 38.53 -55.76
N MET A 2 1.53 38.00 -54.95
CA MET A 2 1.24 38.55 -53.61
C MET A 2 2.12 37.82 -52.60
N MET A 3 2.65 38.56 -51.62
CA MET A 3 3.21 37.96 -50.42
C MET A 3 2.06 37.45 -49.56
N PHE A 4 2.13 36.21 -49.12
CA PHE A 4 1.37 35.78 -47.94
C PHE A 4 2.21 36.17 -46.72
N GLY A 5 1.65 37.03 -45.86
CA GLY A 5 2.23 37.25 -44.53
C GLY A 5 2.05 35.99 -43.68
N SER A 6 3.03 35.69 -42.83
CA SER A 6 2.84 34.73 -41.75
C SER A 6 1.69 35.17 -40.86
N ALA A 7 0.80 34.25 -40.51
CA ALA A 7 -0.10 34.46 -39.38
C ALA A 7 0.75 34.70 -38.11
N PRO A 8 0.24 35.43 -37.10
CA PRO A 8 0.85 35.43 -35.78
C PRO A 8 1.01 33.98 -35.30
N ARG A 9 2.14 33.65 -34.67
CA ARG A 9 2.17 32.47 -33.80
C ARG A 9 1.16 32.72 -32.69
N GLU A 10 0.34 31.73 -32.36
CA GLU A 10 -0.39 31.77 -31.09
C GLU A 10 0.67 31.71 -29.98
N ALA A 11 0.55 32.59 -28.99
CA ALA A 11 1.46 32.58 -27.85
C ALA A 11 1.13 31.38 -26.97
N PHE A 12 2.16 30.70 -26.46
CA PHE A 12 1.97 29.67 -25.44
C PHE A 12 1.25 30.26 -24.23
N ALA A 13 0.41 29.47 -23.57
CA ALA A 13 -0.10 29.83 -22.25
C ALA A 13 1.09 29.72 -21.26
N THR A 14 1.36 30.80 -20.54
CA THR A 14 2.49 30.90 -19.62
C THR A 14 2.04 31.12 -18.18
N TRP A 15 2.73 30.46 -17.25
CA TRP A 15 2.80 30.82 -15.84
C TRP A 15 4.16 31.50 -15.60
N ASN A 16 4.23 32.51 -14.72
CA ASN A 16 5.48 33.23 -14.45
C ASN A 16 5.65 33.35 -12.94
N VAL A 17 6.68 32.72 -12.38
CA VAL A 17 6.84 32.58 -10.92
C VAL A 17 7.16 33.89 -10.21
N GLY A 18 7.51 34.95 -10.95
CA GLY A 18 7.73 36.30 -10.39
C GLY A 18 6.45 37.00 -9.92
N ASN A 19 5.27 36.47 -10.26
CA ASN A 19 4.00 37.00 -9.80
C ASN A 19 3.55 36.30 -8.50
N THR A 20 4.24 36.54 -7.39
CA THR A 20 3.94 35.94 -6.07
C THR A 20 2.52 36.23 -5.54
N SER A 21 1.78 37.14 -6.19
CA SER A 21 0.39 37.46 -5.89
C SER A 21 -0.66 36.54 -6.54
N GLN A 22 -0.26 35.60 -7.41
CA GLN A 22 -1.19 34.67 -8.06
C GLN A 22 -1.62 33.50 -7.16
N ALA A 23 -2.91 33.15 -7.24
CA ALA A 23 -3.47 32.03 -6.47
C ALA A 23 -2.96 30.69 -7.04
N GLY A 24 -2.52 29.80 -6.16
CA GLY A 24 -1.83 28.57 -6.57
C GLY A 24 -0.31 28.69 -6.65
N GLN A 25 0.29 29.71 -6.03
CA GLN A 25 1.72 29.76 -5.79
C GLN A 25 2.05 30.08 -4.32
N TRP A 26 3.04 29.38 -3.78
CA TRP A 26 3.71 29.69 -2.51
C TRP A 26 5.22 29.73 -2.77
N THR A 27 5.89 30.81 -2.34
CA THR A 27 7.35 30.97 -2.45
C THR A 27 8.01 30.83 -1.08
N ILE A 28 9.06 30.01 -1.00
CA ILE A 28 9.90 29.83 0.19
C ILE A 28 11.29 30.38 -0.17
N TYR A 29 11.76 31.38 0.57
CA TYR A 29 13.02 32.07 0.30
C TYR A 29 14.19 31.48 1.08
N GLY A 30 15.36 31.41 0.43
CA GLY A 30 16.59 30.82 0.96
C GLY A 30 17.09 31.46 2.25
N ARG A 31 17.80 30.64 3.04
CA ARG A 31 18.22 30.97 4.42
C ARG A 31 19.66 31.49 4.53
N THR A 32 20.46 31.35 3.48
CA THR A 32 21.93 31.46 3.52
C THR A 32 22.45 32.01 2.21
N GLY A 33 23.00 33.23 2.21
CA GLY A 33 23.62 33.81 1.01
C GLY A 33 24.75 32.91 0.47
N ASP A 34 24.83 32.82 -0.84
CA ASP A 34 25.62 31.88 -1.64
C ASP A 34 25.37 30.37 -1.34
N GLY A 35 24.41 30.04 -0.47
CA GLY A 35 24.17 28.69 0.03
C GLY A 35 23.61 27.71 -1.00
N ALA A 36 22.91 28.21 -2.02
CA ALA A 36 22.42 27.41 -3.15
C ALA A 36 23.43 27.32 -4.31
N GLY A 37 24.57 28.02 -4.25
CA GLY A 37 25.48 28.23 -5.39
C GLY A 37 26.22 27.01 -5.98
N LEU A 38 25.99 25.81 -5.45
CA LEU A 38 26.37 24.53 -6.08
C LEU A 38 25.15 23.61 -6.30
N GLY A 39 24.06 23.82 -5.57
CA GLY A 39 22.82 23.06 -5.66
C GLY A 39 21.82 23.52 -4.60
N LEU A 40 20.54 23.40 -4.96
CA LEU A 40 19.41 23.47 -4.02
C LEU A 40 18.43 22.33 -4.34
N PRO A 41 18.77 21.06 -4.08
CA PRO A 41 17.82 19.96 -4.23
C PRO A 41 16.53 20.17 -3.41
N VAL A 42 15.42 19.64 -3.93
CA VAL A 42 14.10 19.70 -3.30
C VAL A 42 13.41 18.34 -3.34
N ALA A 43 12.64 18.04 -2.29
CA ALA A 43 11.81 16.83 -2.19
C ALA A 43 10.51 17.14 -1.43
N SER A 44 9.60 16.17 -1.36
CA SER A 44 8.35 16.32 -0.61
C SER A 44 7.75 14.98 -0.15
N GLY A 45 7.38 14.91 1.13
CA GLY A 45 6.82 13.74 1.80
C GLY A 45 5.86 14.14 2.91
N ASP A 46 4.96 13.27 3.34
CA ASP A 46 4.14 13.49 4.53
C ASP A 46 4.96 13.14 5.78
N LEU A 47 5.78 14.09 6.23
CA LEU A 47 6.74 13.88 7.32
C LEU A 47 6.07 13.88 8.70
N ASN A 48 4.78 14.23 8.75
CA ASN A 48 4.04 14.48 9.98
C ASN A 48 2.71 13.71 10.11
N GLY A 49 2.29 13.00 9.06
CA GLY A 49 1.16 12.06 9.03
C GLY A 49 -0.21 12.73 8.98
N ASP A 50 -0.31 13.93 8.39
CA ASP A 50 -1.58 14.68 8.29
C ASP A 50 -2.26 14.62 6.91
N GLY A 51 -1.71 13.82 5.99
CA GLY A 51 -2.23 13.52 4.67
C GLY A 51 -1.81 14.49 3.57
N LYS A 52 -0.82 15.35 3.83
CA LYS A 52 -0.29 16.33 2.88
C LYS A 52 1.22 16.21 2.75
N ARG A 53 1.75 16.56 1.58
CA ARG A 53 3.19 16.56 1.34
C ARG A 53 3.81 17.86 1.86
N ASP A 54 4.76 17.72 2.77
CA ASP A 54 5.61 18.79 3.29
C ASP A 54 6.74 19.11 2.30
N VAL A 55 7.34 20.30 2.39
CA VAL A 55 8.37 20.75 1.45
C VAL A 55 9.76 20.63 2.08
N ILE A 56 10.68 20.02 1.36
CA ILE A 56 12.08 19.82 1.76
C ILE A 56 12.97 20.59 0.80
N LEU A 57 13.93 21.36 1.32
CA LEU A 57 14.91 22.11 0.51
C LEU A 57 16.30 22.13 1.16
N THR A 58 17.34 21.92 0.35
CA THR A 58 18.69 21.62 0.86
C THR A 58 19.81 22.43 0.20
N PRO A 59 20.07 23.70 0.62
CA PRO A 59 21.19 24.50 0.12
C PRO A 59 22.56 23.89 0.49
N MET A 60 23.13 23.08 -0.40
CA MET A 60 24.30 22.24 -0.12
C MET A 60 25.60 23.01 0.14
N ASN A 61 25.71 24.23 -0.39
CA ASN A 61 26.91 25.09 -0.24
C ASN A 61 26.81 25.98 1.01
N ALA A 62 25.75 25.85 1.83
CA ALA A 62 25.53 26.69 3.00
C ALA A 62 26.60 26.53 4.10
N ASP A 63 27.07 27.66 4.63
CA ASP A 63 27.82 27.73 5.87
C ASP A 63 26.88 27.42 7.06
N SER A 64 27.18 26.35 7.80
CA SER A 64 26.22 25.67 8.67
C SER A 64 26.70 25.50 10.11
N GLY A 65 25.88 24.83 10.92
CA GLY A 65 26.13 24.63 12.35
C GLY A 65 25.79 25.86 13.21
N PRO A 66 25.93 25.76 14.54
CA PRO A 66 25.61 26.82 15.48
C PRO A 66 26.38 28.13 15.22
N GLY A 67 25.72 29.09 14.59
CA GLY A 67 26.32 30.38 14.19
C GLY A 67 27.05 30.37 12.85
N ARG A 68 26.76 29.41 11.96
CA ARG A 68 27.34 29.28 10.60
C ARG A 68 28.87 29.17 10.59
N THR A 69 29.42 28.34 11.49
CA THR A 69 30.89 28.20 11.64
C THR A 69 31.50 27.04 10.84
N ARG A 70 30.70 26.12 10.29
CA ARG A 70 31.17 25.03 9.43
C ARG A 70 31.00 25.45 7.97
N SER A 71 32.09 25.82 7.31
CA SER A 71 32.03 26.37 5.95
C SER A 71 31.61 25.32 4.93
N ARG A 72 30.59 25.60 4.12
CA ARG A 72 30.00 24.68 3.12
C ARG A 72 29.72 23.27 3.65
N ALA A 73 29.24 23.18 4.89
CA ALA A 73 28.80 21.93 5.48
C ALA A 73 27.43 21.48 4.95
N GLY A 74 26.65 22.42 4.41
CA GLY A 74 25.28 22.18 3.97
C GLY A 74 24.24 22.39 5.08
N GLU A 75 23.06 22.82 4.70
CA GLU A 75 21.91 23.02 5.57
C GLU A 75 20.67 22.45 4.86
N ALA A 76 19.76 21.84 5.61
CA ALA A 76 18.46 21.42 5.10
C ALA A 76 17.33 22.04 5.93
N ALA A 77 16.21 22.36 5.29
CA ALA A 77 15.00 22.82 5.93
C ALA A 77 13.84 21.88 5.58
N LEU A 78 13.13 21.42 6.60
CA LEU A 78 11.86 20.71 6.49
C LEU A 78 10.76 21.72 6.82
N VAL A 79 9.84 21.98 5.88
CA VAL A 79 8.77 22.97 6.02
C VAL A 79 7.42 22.27 5.91
N LEU A 80 6.78 22.04 7.06
CA LEU A 80 5.51 21.31 7.13
C LEU A 80 4.37 22.16 6.55
N SER A 81 3.54 21.52 5.73
CA SER A 81 2.46 22.18 4.98
C SER A 81 1.31 22.62 5.91
N SER A 82 0.64 23.71 5.53
CA SER A 82 -0.59 24.17 6.18
C SER A 82 -1.88 23.75 5.46
N GLY A 83 -1.78 23.05 4.33
CA GLY A 83 -2.93 22.81 3.43
C GLY A 83 -3.34 24.06 2.64
N SER A 84 -2.35 24.80 2.10
CA SER A 84 -2.58 26.04 1.35
C SER A 84 -1.34 26.49 0.56
N ILE A 85 -1.37 26.39 -0.77
CA ILE A 85 -0.38 27.01 -1.65
C ILE A 85 -0.74 28.49 -1.88
N ALA A 86 -0.33 29.34 -0.94
CA ALA A 86 -0.48 30.79 -1.03
C ALA A 86 0.57 31.56 -0.20
N GLY A 87 1.24 32.52 -0.82
CA GLY A 87 2.03 33.56 -0.13
C GLY A 87 3.54 33.30 -0.11
N GLU A 88 4.19 33.73 0.98
CA GLU A 88 5.65 33.92 1.04
C GLU A 88 6.19 33.49 2.43
N LEU A 89 7.31 32.77 2.47
CA LEU A 89 8.01 32.36 3.70
C LEU A 89 9.52 32.68 3.61
N ASP A 90 10.00 33.61 4.44
CA ASP A 90 11.43 33.96 4.54
C ASP A 90 12.11 33.14 5.65
N LEU A 91 12.93 32.15 5.27
CA LEU A 91 13.66 31.30 6.21
C LEU A 91 14.82 32.01 6.92
N ALA A 92 15.38 33.08 6.33
CA ALA A 92 16.46 33.86 6.91
C ALA A 92 16.01 34.67 8.14
N THR A 93 14.71 34.98 8.25
CA THR A 93 14.13 35.59 9.47
C THR A 93 14.03 34.65 10.67
N LEU A 94 14.16 33.33 10.47
CA LEU A 94 13.90 32.33 11.51
C LEU A 94 15.04 32.27 12.56
N ASN A 95 14.66 32.44 13.83
CA ASN A 95 15.54 32.28 14.99
C ASN A 95 15.69 30.79 15.37
N PRO A 96 16.89 30.18 15.25
CA PRO A 96 17.10 28.76 15.60
C PRO A 96 16.79 28.44 17.08
N ALA A 97 16.88 29.42 17.98
CA ALA A 97 16.55 29.24 19.39
C ALA A 97 15.03 29.29 19.69
N SER A 98 14.17 29.51 18.69
CA SER A 98 12.71 29.51 18.81
C SER A 98 12.04 29.36 17.43
N LEU A 99 12.17 28.18 16.82
CA LEU A 99 11.57 27.93 15.50
C LEU A 99 10.03 27.78 15.56
N PRO A 100 9.32 28.09 14.46
CA PRO A 100 7.92 27.72 14.29
C PRO A 100 7.74 26.19 14.35
N SER A 101 6.62 25.72 14.90
CA SER A 101 6.34 24.28 15.02
C SER A 101 6.19 23.53 13.68
N ASN A 102 6.11 24.26 12.56
CA ASN A 102 6.06 23.71 11.20
C ASN A 102 7.40 23.84 10.45
N VAL A 103 8.51 24.16 11.12
CA VAL A 103 9.84 24.21 10.49
C VAL A 103 10.86 23.46 11.33
N THR A 104 11.66 22.61 10.70
CA THR A 104 12.87 22.01 11.28
C THR A 104 14.08 22.36 10.42
N LEU A 105 15.19 22.70 11.07
CA LEU A 105 16.46 22.99 10.43
C LEU A 105 17.48 21.91 10.78
N ILE A 106 18.27 21.49 9.79
CA ILE A 106 19.27 20.43 9.93
C ILE A 106 20.62 20.99 9.49
N TYR A 107 21.65 20.87 10.34
CA TYR A 107 23.00 21.35 10.06
C TYR A 107 23.95 20.21 9.71
N GLY A 108 24.69 20.34 8.59
CA GLY A 108 25.75 19.41 8.18
C GLY A 108 26.84 19.22 9.23
N ALA A 109 27.47 18.05 9.23
CA ALA A 109 28.26 17.55 10.35
C ALA A 109 29.62 18.26 10.49
N ASP A 110 30.39 18.33 9.41
CA ASP A 110 31.69 18.95 9.31
C ASP A 110 31.81 19.84 8.06
N ALA A 111 32.90 20.60 7.97
CA ALA A 111 33.09 21.59 6.92
C ALA A 111 33.55 20.93 5.61
N LEU A 112 32.91 21.30 4.49
CA LEU A 112 33.04 20.70 3.15
C LEU A 112 32.35 19.34 2.95
N ASP A 113 31.44 18.90 3.82
CA ASP A 113 30.66 17.66 3.63
C ASP A 113 29.60 17.77 2.50
N PHE A 114 29.09 18.99 2.28
CA PHE A 114 27.97 19.31 1.38
C PHE A 114 26.67 18.51 1.65
N LEU A 115 26.18 18.52 2.90
CA LEU A 115 24.85 17.98 3.24
C LEU A 115 23.76 18.64 2.37
N GLY A 116 22.92 17.82 1.74
CA GLY A 116 21.96 18.28 0.76
C GLY A 116 22.49 18.25 -0.67
N THR A 117 23.55 17.49 -0.95
CA THR A 117 23.99 17.19 -2.33
C THR A 117 22.84 16.59 -3.14
N GLU A 118 22.03 15.76 -2.49
CA GLU A 118 20.78 15.25 -3.02
C GLU A 118 19.78 14.98 -1.88
N VAL A 119 18.48 14.97 -2.20
CA VAL A 119 17.42 14.73 -1.21
C VAL A 119 16.26 13.92 -1.79
N PHE A 120 15.71 13.02 -0.97
CA PHE A 120 14.52 12.24 -1.31
C PHE A 120 13.72 11.91 -0.03
N SER A 121 12.49 11.44 -0.17
CA SER A 121 11.67 11.01 0.96
C SER A 121 10.76 9.81 0.65
N GLY A 122 10.50 8.99 1.66
CA GLY A 122 9.63 7.81 1.60
C GLY A 122 9.60 7.09 2.96
N ASP A 123 8.54 6.35 3.29
CA ASP A 123 8.47 5.55 4.52
C ASP A 123 9.47 4.38 4.49
N LEU A 124 10.63 4.57 5.13
CA LEU A 124 11.73 3.63 5.18
C LEU A 124 11.62 2.66 6.36
N ASN A 125 10.57 2.74 7.19
CA ASN A 125 10.45 1.95 8.42
C ASN A 125 9.11 1.22 8.62
N GLY A 126 8.06 1.59 7.90
CA GLY A 126 6.73 1.00 7.91
C GLY A 126 5.82 1.56 9.01
N ASP A 127 6.01 2.82 9.43
CA ASP A 127 5.16 3.51 10.43
C ASP A 127 4.15 4.51 9.82
N GLY A 128 4.24 4.79 8.51
CA GLY A 128 3.30 5.63 7.78
C GLY A 128 3.65 7.12 7.76
N PHE A 129 4.84 7.51 8.25
CA PHE A 129 5.43 8.82 7.97
C PHE A 129 6.48 8.69 6.87
N ASP A 130 6.59 9.67 5.97
CA ASP A 130 7.73 9.69 5.05
C ASP A 130 9.02 10.08 5.82
N ASP A 131 10.07 9.29 5.67
CA ASP A 131 11.40 9.56 6.18
C ASP A 131 12.22 10.35 5.14
N VAL A 132 13.17 11.19 5.57
CA VAL A 132 13.99 12.02 4.66
C VAL A 132 15.41 11.46 4.50
N LEU A 133 15.85 11.23 3.28
CA LEU A 133 17.23 10.92 2.91
C LEU A 133 17.97 12.19 2.51
N LEU A 134 19.09 12.50 3.17
CA LEU A 134 19.95 13.66 2.86
C LEU A 134 21.37 13.20 2.52
N GLY A 135 21.80 13.39 1.28
CA GLY A 135 23.14 13.05 0.80
C GLY A 135 24.20 14.11 1.15
N ALA A 136 25.38 13.67 1.58
CA ALA A 136 26.55 14.49 1.91
C ALA A 136 27.80 13.86 1.25
N GLN A 137 27.98 14.12 -0.05
CA GLN A 137 28.91 13.36 -0.93
C GLN A 137 30.40 13.41 -0.55
N GLN A 138 30.80 14.31 0.37
CA GLN A 138 32.20 14.43 0.81
C GLN A 138 32.43 14.02 2.27
N GLY A 139 31.40 13.61 3.02
CA GLY A 139 31.55 13.25 4.43
C GLY A 139 32.64 12.19 4.68
N ASP A 140 33.44 12.40 5.72
CA ASP A 140 34.64 11.60 6.02
C ASP A 140 34.34 10.21 6.62
N GLY A 141 33.07 9.81 6.68
CA GLY A 141 32.61 8.49 7.10
C GLY A 141 32.76 8.23 8.60
N ALA A 142 32.36 7.04 9.06
CA ALA A 142 32.32 6.70 10.49
C ALA A 142 33.58 7.12 11.28
N GLY A 143 33.41 8.14 12.15
CA GLY A 143 34.48 8.71 12.98
C GLY A 143 35.51 9.55 12.23
N ASN A 144 35.13 10.13 11.09
CA ASN A 144 35.94 10.96 10.18
C ASN A 144 37.23 10.22 9.74
N GLY A 145 37.10 8.93 9.45
CA GLY A 145 38.20 8.00 9.21
C GLY A 145 38.49 7.64 7.74
N ARG A 146 37.62 8.03 6.82
CA ARG A 146 37.64 7.72 5.38
C ARG A 146 37.34 8.97 4.56
N ALA A 147 38.37 9.80 4.36
CA ALA A 147 38.21 11.09 3.70
C ALA A 147 37.41 11.00 2.38
N GLY A 148 36.35 11.80 2.24
CA GLY A 148 35.50 11.80 1.04
C GLY A 148 34.76 10.49 0.75
N SER A 149 34.51 9.62 1.75
CA SER A 149 33.71 8.40 1.54
C SER A 149 32.24 8.69 1.22
N GLY A 150 31.76 9.85 1.62
CA GLY A 150 30.37 10.26 1.52
C GLY A 150 29.50 9.67 2.63
N GLU A 151 28.41 10.37 2.93
CA GLU A 151 27.46 10.03 3.99
C GLU A 151 26.02 10.28 3.54
N VAL A 152 25.07 9.60 4.19
CA VAL A 152 23.63 9.87 4.06
C VAL A 152 23.02 9.90 5.45
N ALA A 153 22.30 10.97 5.78
CA ALA A 153 21.47 11.03 6.98
C ALA A 153 20.04 10.59 6.62
N ILE A 154 19.52 9.57 7.31
CA ILE A 154 18.07 9.35 7.40
C ILE A 154 17.57 10.23 8.55
N VAL A 155 16.61 11.11 8.29
CA VAL A 155 15.87 11.85 9.31
C VAL A 155 14.47 11.29 9.37
N TRP A 156 14.16 10.61 10.47
CA TRP A 156 12.94 9.83 10.62
C TRP A 156 11.71 10.72 10.82
N GLY A 157 10.62 10.42 10.11
CA GLY A 157 9.35 11.13 10.18
C GLY A 157 8.69 11.03 11.56
N SER A 158 7.78 11.96 11.87
CA SER A 158 6.80 11.84 12.96
C SER A 158 5.88 13.06 13.01
N ALA A 159 4.70 12.89 13.59
CA ALA A 159 3.78 13.97 14.01
C ALA A 159 4.39 15.03 14.98
N SER A 160 5.67 14.92 15.34
CA SER A 160 6.42 15.89 16.17
C SER A 160 7.69 16.44 15.51
N ILE A 161 7.96 16.12 14.23
CA ILE A 161 9.26 16.38 13.59
C ILE A 161 9.65 17.87 13.54
N GLY A 162 8.65 18.77 13.48
CA GLY A 162 8.82 20.22 13.41
C GLY A 162 9.29 20.91 14.69
N GLY A 163 9.66 22.20 14.59
CA GLY A 163 9.95 23.08 15.73
C GLY A 163 11.33 22.95 16.35
N ARG A 164 12.25 22.22 15.70
CA ARG A 164 13.57 21.85 16.26
C ARG A 164 14.74 22.16 15.32
N VAL A 165 15.94 22.18 15.89
CA VAL A 165 17.20 22.19 15.15
C VAL A 165 17.88 20.86 15.42
N ILE A 166 18.27 20.14 14.36
CA ILE A 166 19.08 18.93 14.40
C ILE A 166 20.50 19.32 13.96
N ASP A 167 21.52 18.95 14.72
CA ASP A 167 22.92 19.21 14.37
C ASP A 167 23.64 17.88 14.15
N LEU A 168 23.89 17.49 12.90
CA LEU A 168 24.53 16.21 12.58
C LEU A 168 25.94 16.09 13.18
N GLY A 169 26.62 17.22 13.38
CA GLY A 169 27.95 17.27 14.01
C GLY A 169 27.91 17.31 15.54
N ALA A 170 26.73 17.23 16.15
CA ALA A 170 26.53 17.27 17.60
C ALA A 170 25.24 16.55 18.06
N LEU A 171 24.83 15.48 17.36
CA LEU A 171 23.56 14.77 17.56
C LEU A 171 23.24 14.50 19.04
N ALA A 172 22.01 14.83 19.44
CA ALA A 172 21.44 14.46 20.71
C ALA A 172 21.11 12.95 20.76
N GLN A 173 20.88 12.42 21.97
CA GLN A 173 20.49 11.01 22.14
C GLN A 173 19.05 10.75 21.63
N ASP A 174 18.24 11.80 21.53
CA ASP A 174 16.84 11.84 21.15
C ASP A 174 16.59 12.53 19.79
N ASP A 175 17.64 12.83 19.03
CA ASP A 175 17.49 13.28 17.63
C ASP A 175 17.03 12.11 16.74
N PRO A 176 16.03 12.32 15.86
CA PRO A 176 15.46 11.26 15.03
C PRO A 176 16.34 11.01 13.79
N VAL A 177 17.59 10.58 13.98
CA VAL A 177 18.57 10.42 12.89
C VAL A 177 19.28 9.07 12.91
N THR A 178 19.45 8.48 11.72
CA THR A 178 20.36 7.35 11.47
C THR A 178 21.37 7.73 10.39
N MET A 179 22.67 7.67 10.72
CA MET A 179 23.74 8.00 9.76
C MET A 179 24.22 6.76 8.98
N ILE A 180 24.26 6.83 7.66
CA ILE A 180 24.86 5.83 6.78
C ILE A 180 26.20 6.34 6.27
N TYR A 181 27.26 5.56 6.48
CA TYR A 181 28.64 5.93 6.14
C TYR A 181 29.16 5.13 4.93
N GLY A 182 29.79 5.83 3.98
CA GLY A 182 30.37 5.26 2.77
C GLY A 182 31.43 4.18 3.02
N ALA A 183 31.54 3.20 2.12
CA ALA A 183 32.34 2.00 2.34
C ALA A 183 33.85 2.30 2.37
N ALA A 184 34.40 2.91 1.32
CA ALA A 184 35.80 3.32 1.22
C ALA A 184 35.99 4.83 1.03
N ALA A 185 37.18 5.32 1.36
CA ALA A 185 37.55 6.72 1.19
C ALA A 185 37.57 7.09 -0.31
N GLY A 186 36.86 8.15 -0.68
CA GLY A 186 36.68 8.59 -2.06
C GLY A 186 35.49 7.97 -2.80
N ASP A 187 34.71 7.05 -2.21
CA ASP A 187 33.56 6.44 -2.91
C ASP A 187 32.40 7.43 -3.21
N ARG A 188 32.32 8.56 -2.50
CA ARG A 188 31.27 9.60 -2.58
C ARG A 188 29.82 9.11 -2.41
N LEU A 189 29.56 8.28 -1.40
CA LEU A 189 28.19 7.90 -1.01
C LEU A 189 27.30 9.15 -0.78
N GLY A 190 26.08 9.12 -1.29
CA GLY A 190 25.16 10.25 -1.17
C GLY A 190 25.38 11.35 -2.21
N VAL A 191 26.13 11.06 -3.29
CA VAL A 191 26.04 11.81 -4.55
C VAL A 191 24.61 11.81 -5.10
N TRP A 192 23.86 10.72 -4.89
CA TRP A 192 22.43 10.66 -5.16
C TRP A 192 21.72 9.75 -4.12
N VAL A 193 20.47 10.06 -3.80
CA VAL A 193 19.60 9.26 -2.92
C VAL A 193 18.20 9.10 -3.51
N SER A 194 17.56 7.96 -3.27
CA SER A 194 16.16 7.68 -3.61
C SER A 194 15.58 6.61 -2.66
N ALA A 195 14.28 6.35 -2.70
CA ALA A 195 13.63 5.33 -1.88
C ALA A 195 12.53 4.58 -2.65
N GLY A 196 12.37 3.28 -2.38
CA GLY A 196 11.32 2.43 -2.93
C GLY A 196 11.50 0.96 -2.55
N ASP A 197 10.41 0.20 -2.50
CA ASP A 197 10.36 -1.19 -2.04
C ASP A 197 10.97 -2.16 -3.08
N PHE A 198 12.25 -2.52 -2.95
CA PHE A 198 12.99 -3.27 -3.99
C PHE A 198 12.80 -4.80 -3.91
N ASP A 199 12.30 -5.34 -2.79
CA ASP A 199 11.96 -6.77 -2.66
C ASP A 199 10.49 -7.07 -2.30
N GLY A 200 9.60 -6.09 -2.46
CA GLY A 200 8.14 -6.23 -2.40
C GLY A 200 7.62 -6.64 -1.02
N ASP A 201 8.18 -6.08 0.06
CA ASP A 201 7.81 -6.41 1.44
C ASP A 201 6.75 -5.46 2.06
N GLY A 202 6.50 -4.32 1.40
CA GLY A 202 5.57 -3.27 1.79
C GLY A 202 6.21 -2.03 2.43
N VAL A 203 7.54 -1.98 2.56
CA VAL A 203 8.31 -0.86 3.12
C VAL A 203 9.33 -0.35 2.09
N ALA A 204 9.61 0.96 2.05
CA ALA A 204 10.61 1.47 1.11
C ALA A 204 12.04 1.11 1.56
N ASP A 205 12.89 0.72 0.62
CA ASP A 205 14.33 0.58 0.82
C ASP A 205 15.05 1.87 0.45
N ALA A 206 16.15 2.19 1.13
CA ALA A 206 16.96 3.35 0.82
C ALA A 206 17.98 3.02 -0.29
N VAL A 207 17.86 3.70 -1.43
CA VAL A 207 18.69 3.51 -2.63
C VAL A 207 19.72 4.63 -2.71
N LEU A 208 21.00 4.29 -2.57
CA LEU A 208 22.08 5.25 -2.36
C LEU A 208 23.16 5.11 -3.44
N GLY A 209 23.45 6.20 -4.14
CA GLY A 209 24.52 6.30 -5.14
C GLY A 209 25.90 6.58 -4.53
N ALA A 210 26.96 6.07 -5.16
CA ALA A 210 28.36 6.30 -4.81
C ALA A 210 29.25 6.18 -6.07
N ASP A 211 29.33 7.25 -6.85
CA ASP A 211 29.87 7.25 -8.23
C ASP A 211 31.35 6.83 -8.33
N GLN A 212 32.17 7.13 -7.33
CA GLN A 212 33.60 6.83 -7.37
C GLN A 212 33.96 5.48 -6.73
N GLY A 213 32.94 4.65 -6.45
CA GLY A 213 33.08 3.25 -6.03
C GLY A 213 34.04 2.43 -6.92
N ASN A 214 34.95 1.70 -6.29
CA ASN A 214 36.09 1.06 -6.98
C ASN A 214 35.82 -0.37 -7.50
N GLY A 215 34.55 -0.77 -7.57
CA GLY A 215 34.11 -2.08 -8.03
C GLY A 215 34.47 -3.25 -7.10
N PRO A 216 34.14 -4.49 -7.50
CA PRO A 216 34.40 -5.67 -6.67
C PRO A 216 35.91 -5.84 -6.41
N SER A 217 36.26 -5.96 -5.13
CA SER A 217 37.65 -6.02 -4.64
C SER A 217 38.54 -4.79 -4.94
N GLY A 218 37.97 -3.65 -5.34
CA GLY A 218 38.73 -2.43 -5.65
C GLY A 218 39.54 -2.53 -6.96
N LEU A 219 39.01 -3.24 -7.96
CA LEU A 219 39.71 -3.55 -9.22
C LEU A 219 39.21 -2.75 -10.44
N ARG A 220 38.10 -2.00 -10.31
CA ARG A 220 37.56 -1.12 -11.36
C ARG A 220 37.45 0.31 -10.80
N PRO A 221 38.52 1.11 -10.83
CA PRO A 221 38.51 2.45 -10.23
C PRO A 221 37.40 3.30 -10.83
N HIS A 222 36.62 3.95 -9.96
CA HIS A 222 35.47 4.79 -10.30
C HIS A 222 34.46 4.13 -11.28
N ALA A 223 34.28 2.81 -11.19
CA ALA A 223 33.15 2.15 -11.87
C ALA A 223 31.81 2.53 -11.24
N GLY A 224 31.84 2.92 -9.97
CA GLY A 224 30.69 3.34 -9.19
C GLY A 224 29.92 2.19 -8.55
N HIS A 225 29.31 2.50 -7.40
CA HIS A 225 28.47 1.58 -6.64
C HIS A 225 27.06 2.18 -6.48
N THR A 226 26.06 1.31 -6.42
CA THR A 226 24.74 1.64 -5.85
C THR A 226 24.43 0.67 -4.72
N TYR A 227 23.86 1.17 -3.62
CA TYR A 227 23.48 0.36 -2.47
C TYR A 227 21.96 0.41 -2.29
N VAL A 228 21.32 -0.76 -2.15
CA VAL A 228 19.97 -0.87 -1.58
C VAL A 228 20.13 -1.26 -0.12
N VAL A 229 19.84 -0.34 0.79
CA VAL A 229 19.88 -0.54 2.23
C VAL A 229 18.44 -0.80 2.69
N TYR A 230 18.17 -2.05 3.06
CA TYR A 230 16.77 -2.49 3.18
C TYR A 230 16.06 -1.88 4.38
N GLY A 231 14.80 -1.53 4.18
CA GLY A 231 13.96 -0.80 5.12
C GLY A 231 13.49 -1.59 6.35
N GLY A 232 12.61 -0.95 7.11
CA GLY A 232 11.93 -1.53 8.26
C GLY A 232 12.70 -1.42 9.58
N THR A 233 12.16 -2.09 10.61
CA THR A 233 12.62 -1.99 12.00
C THR A 233 14.11 -2.22 12.25
N ALA A 234 14.80 -3.01 11.39
CA ALA A 234 16.24 -3.24 11.51
C ALA A 234 17.08 -2.00 11.16
N LEU A 235 16.65 -1.22 10.17
CA LEU A 235 17.27 0.06 9.81
C LEU A 235 16.91 1.14 10.83
N ARG A 236 15.64 1.21 11.23
CA ARG A 236 15.12 2.16 12.24
C ARG A 236 15.79 2.03 13.60
N ALA A 237 16.20 0.81 13.99
CA ALA A 237 16.89 0.53 15.24
C ALA A 237 18.42 0.76 15.18
N ALA A 238 18.99 1.03 14.01
CA ALA A 238 20.41 1.35 13.88
C ALA A 238 20.65 2.84 14.13
N THR A 239 21.52 3.19 15.09
CA THR A 239 22.00 4.58 15.23
C THR A 239 22.88 4.99 14.04
N SER A 240 23.54 4.02 13.41
CA SER A 240 24.36 4.22 12.23
C SER A 240 24.61 2.91 11.48
N VAL A 241 24.73 2.97 10.16
CA VAL A 241 25.14 1.86 9.29
C VAL A 241 26.48 2.19 8.63
N ASP A 242 27.46 1.31 8.74
CA ASP A 242 28.74 1.43 8.05
C ASP A 242 28.78 0.47 6.85
N LEU A 243 28.79 0.98 5.62
CA LEU A 243 28.70 0.15 4.41
C LEU A 243 29.96 -0.71 4.15
N ALA A 244 31.07 -0.50 4.87
CA ALA A 244 32.20 -1.43 4.82
C ALA A 244 31.93 -2.73 5.59
N MET A 245 31.07 -2.69 6.61
CA MET A 245 30.66 -3.84 7.44
C MET A 245 29.22 -3.63 7.94
N PRO A 246 28.20 -3.67 7.07
CA PRO A 246 26.84 -3.26 7.42
C PRO A 246 26.23 -4.16 8.49
N ALA A 247 25.57 -3.53 9.47
CA ALA A 247 24.85 -4.20 10.55
C ALA A 247 23.41 -4.61 10.15
N VAL A 248 22.94 -4.11 9.02
CA VAL A 248 21.62 -4.39 8.40
C VAL A 248 21.82 -5.12 7.07
N THR A 249 20.74 -5.62 6.47
CA THR A 249 20.80 -6.21 5.12
C THR A 249 21.06 -5.11 4.10
N VAL A 250 22.00 -5.34 3.18
CA VAL A 250 22.34 -4.43 2.07
C VAL A 250 22.61 -5.25 0.81
N THR A 251 22.14 -4.77 -0.33
CA THR A 251 22.54 -5.21 -1.68
C THR A 251 23.50 -4.17 -2.25
N THR A 252 24.71 -4.58 -2.64
CA THR A 252 25.64 -3.71 -3.39
C THR A 252 25.61 -4.06 -4.87
N VAL A 253 25.29 -3.08 -5.72
CA VAL A 253 25.41 -3.15 -7.17
C VAL A 253 26.73 -2.47 -7.59
N TYR A 254 27.51 -3.14 -8.43
CA TYR A 254 28.79 -2.62 -8.96
C TYR A 254 28.67 -2.26 -10.45
N GLY A 255 29.05 -1.02 -10.84
CA GLY A 255 29.17 -0.56 -12.24
C GLY A 255 30.16 -1.38 -13.07
N ILE A 256 30.10 -1.28 -14.41
CA ILE A 256 30.59 -2.31 -15.34
C ILE A 256 32.12 -2.26 -15.51
N ASP A 257 32.64 -1.09 -15.90
CA ASP A 257 34.00 -0.83 -16.33
C ASP A 257 34.61 0.38 -15.55
N PRO A 258 35.94 0.57 -15.57
CA PRO A 258 36.59 1.67 -14.86
C PRO A 258 36.22 3.05 -15.45
N GLU A 259 36.03 4.04 -14.58
CA GLU A 259 35.57 5.39 -14.92
C GLU A 259 34.14 5.50 -15.49
N ASP A 260 33.26 4.50 -15.28
CA ASP A 260 31.82 4.60 -15.61
C ASP A 260 31.07 5.64 -14.75
N HIS A 261 31.48 5.85 -13.49
CA HIS A 261 30.78 6.66 -12.49
C HIS A 261 29.32 6.20 -12.22
N SER A 262 29.06 4.88 -12.25
CA SER A 262 27.71 4.30 -12.09
C SER A 262 27.11 4.52 -10.69
N GLY A 263 25.82 4.85 -10.63
CA GLY A 263 25.18 5.30 -9.40
C GLY A 263 25.41 6.78 -9.11
N CYS A 264 25.88 7.56 -10.10
CA CYS A 264 25.87 9.02 -10.02
C CYS A 264 24.47 9.62 -9.90
N THR A 265 23.48 8.89 -10.42
CA THR A 265 22.04 9.15 -10.34
C THR A 265 21.34 7.83 -10.09
N VAL A 266 20.35 7.81 -9.18
CA VAL A 266 19.55 6.61 -8.87
C VAL A 266 18.07 6.94 -8.70
N ARG A 267 17.19 5.99 -9.01
CA ARG A 267 15.77 5.97 -8.62
C ARG A 267 15.31 4.54 -8.30
N ALA A 268 14.26 4.42 -7.50
CA ALA A 268 13.45 3.20 -7.42
C ALA A 268 12.05 3.47 -8.01
N ALA A 269 11.54 2.56 -8.84
CA ALA A 269 10.16 2.60 -9.34
C ALA A 269 9.72 1.23 -9.86
N ASP A 270 8.51 0.77 -9.52
CA ASP A 270 7.90 -0.39 -10.17
C ASP A 270 7.57 -0.05 -11.63
N LEU A 271 8.26 -0.70 -12.59
CA LEU A 271 8.04 -0.49 -14.03
C LEU A 271 7.09 -1.52 -14.65
N ASN A 272 6.71 -2.55 -13.91
CA ASN A 272 6.19 -3.80 -14.46
C ASN A 272 4.84 -4.24 -13.86
N GLY A 273 4.49 -3.74 -12.67
CA GLY A 273 3.24 -3.97 -11.95
C GLY A 273 3.24 -5.16 -10.99
N ASP A 274 4.40 -5.73 -10.63
CA ASP A 274 4.50 -6.85 -9.67
C ASP A 274 4.68 -6.42 -8.20
N GLY A 275 4.77 -5.12 -7.93
CA GLY A 275 4.86 -4.55 -6.60
C GLY A 275 6.27 -4.47 -6.00
N ALA A 276 7.29 -5.01 -6.67
CA ALA A 276 8.68 -4.68 -6.38
C ALA A 276 9.16 -3.55 -7.30
N ALA A 277 9.94 -2.62 -6.77
CA ALA A 277 10.54 -1.55 -7.52
C ALA A 277 11.75 -2.04 -8.32
N GLU A 278 11.83 -1.67 -9.61
CA GLU A 278 13.10 -1.69 -10.32
C GLU A 278 14.05 -0.67 -9.69
N LEU A 279 15.33 -0.98 -9.73
CA LEU A 279 16.43 -0.05 -9.45
C LEU A 279 16.94 0.53 -10.77
N LEU A 280 16.77 1.84 -10.94
CA LEU A 280 17.21 2.61 -12.09
C LEU A 280 18.53 3.31 -11.73
N ILE A 281 19.59 3.10 -12.52
CA ILE A 281 20.96 3.53 -12.23
C ILE A 281 21.53 4.30 -13.41
N GLY A 282 22.02 5.52 -13.20
CA GLY A 282 22.73 6.33 -14.19
C GLY A 282 24.25 6.17 -14.13
N ALA A 283 24.90 6.43 -15.25
CA ALA A 283 26.35 6.49 -15.45
C ALA A 283 26.68 7.64 -16.43
N GLY A 284 26.11 8.83 -16.17
CA GLY A 284 26.17 10.02 -17.02
C GLY A 284 26.50 11.30 -16.25
N LEU A 285 27.49 11.27 -15.35
CA LEU A 285 27.69 12.33 -14.35
C LEU A 285 28.18 13.67 -14.93
N ASN A 286 27.25 14.62 -15.10
CA ASN A 286 27.55 15.94 -15.68
C ASN A 286 26.78 17.13 -15.03
N ARG A 287 26.43 17.00 -13.74
CA ARG A 287 25.67 18.02 -12.98
C ARG A 287 26.51 18.90 -12.07
N LEU A 288 26.03 20.10 -11.76
CA LEU A 288 26.74 21.10 -10.95
C LEU A 288 26.81 20.71 -9.46
N SER A 289 25.75 20.11 -8.92
CA SER A 289 25.68 19.60 -7.55
C SER A 289 26.63 18.44 -7.25
N ALA A 290 27.19 17.79 -8.28
CA ALA A 290 28.25 16.80 -8.13
C ALA A 290 29.67 17.41 -8.11
N SER A 291 29.82 18.72 -8.23
CA SER A 291 31.09 19.45 -8.10
C SER A 291 31.23 20.09 -6.72
N VAL A 292 32.40 19.90 -6.11
CA VAL A 292 32.72 20.45 -4.76
C VAL A 292 33.55 21.74 -4.84
N ASP A 293 34.09 22.03 -6.02
CA ASP A 293 34.97 23.16 -6.32
C ASP A 293 34.34 24.22 -7.24
N GLY A 294 33.14 23.95 -7.80
CA GLY A 294 32.42 24.87 -8.69
C GLY A 294 33.05 24.99 -10.09
N ALA A 295 34.08 24.19 -10.37
CA ALA A 295 34.66 24.00 -11.68
C ALA A 295 34.40 22.55 -12.11
N GLY A 296 33.53 22.36 -13.11
CA GLY A 296 33.19 21.06 -13.68
C GLY A 296 34.36 20.38 -14.40
N ASN A 297 35.36 19.94 -13.63
CA ASN A 297 36.58 19.24 -14.06
C ASN A 297 37.43 18.75 -12.85
N GLY A 298 37.19 19.23 -11.62
CA GLY A 298 38.05 18.92 -10.48
C GLY A 298 37.71 17.66 -9.69
N SER A 299 36.46 17.17 -9.75
CA SER A 299 35.90 16.39 -8.63
C SER A 299 34.83 15.32 -8.96
N GLY A 300 34.43 15.16 -10.23
CA GLY A 300 33.38 14.20 -10.61
C GLY A 300 32.81 14.30 -12.02
N HIS A 301 33.10 15.36 -12.80
CA HIS A 301 32.82 15.34 -14.23
C HIS A 301 33.63 14.22 -14.89
N ALA A 302 32.93 13.21 -15.42
CA ALA A 302 33.58 12.05 -16.01
C ALA A 302 34.42 12.45 -17.23
N ILE A 303 35.62 11.86 -17.36
CA ILE A 303 36.49 12.04 -18.54
C ILE A 303 36.33 10.87 -19.52
N ALA A 304 35.58 9.83 -19.13
CA ALA A 304 35.28 8.65 -19.95
C ALA A 304 33.91 7.98 -19.70
N GLY A 305 33.07 8.47 -18.78
CA GLY A 305 31.95 7.70 -18.20
C GLY A 305 30.83 7.37 -19.19
N GLY A 306 30.37 6.12 -19.17
CA GLY A 306 29.39 5.59 -20.11
C GLY A 306 29.89 5.69 -21.56
N ASP A 307 30.84 4.82 -21.93
CA ASP A 307 31.51 4.85 -23.24
C ASP A 307 30.87 3.96 -24.33
N GLY A 308 29.66 3.46 -24.06
CA GLY A 308 28.79 2.80 -25.02
C GLY A 308 29.07 1.30 -25.18
N PRO A 309 28.23 0.56 -25.95
CA PRO A 309 28.23 -0.91 -26.03
C PRO A 309 29.47 -1.53 -26.71
N THR A 310 30.52 -0.73 -26.94
CA THR A 310 31.79 -1.11 -27.57
C THR A 310 33.01 -0.40 -26.98
N ASN A 311 32.84 0.38 -25.90
CA ASN A 311 33.86 1.21 -25.27
C ASN A 311 34.58 2.18 -26.25
N MET A 312 33.79 3.04 -26.91
CA MET A 312 34.25 3.95 -27.98
C MET A 312 33.56 5.31 -28.06
N ARG A 313 32.44 5.53 -27.36
CA ARG A 313 31.71 6.81 -27.28
C ARG A 313 31.87 7.45 -25.89
N SER A 314 33.11 7.78 -25.50
CA SER A 314 33.41 8.41 -24.20
C SER A 314 32.42 9.55 -23.87
N ASN A 315 31.84 9.53 -22.67
CA ASN A 315 30.84 10.49 -22.21
C ASN A 315 29.52 10.50 -23.03
N ALA A 316 29.16 9.41 -23.71
CA ALA A 316 27.79 9.26 -24.21
C ALA A 316 26.79 9.07 -23.06
N GLY A 317 27.25 8.48 -21.95
CA GLY A 317 26.44 8.18 -20.78
C GLY A 317 25.58 6.93 -20.96
N GLU A 318 25.28 6.26 -19.85
CA GLU A 318 24.52 5.01 -19.81
C GLU A 318 23.50 4.99 -18.67
N ALA A 319 22.48 4.16 -18.82
CA ALA A 319 21.54 3.83 -17.77
C ALA A 319 21.27 2.32 -17.72
N TYR A 320 21.18 1.78 -16.52
CA TYR A 320 20.92 0.37 -16.24
C TYR A 320 19.65 0.24 -15.40
N ILE A 321 18.78 -0.71 -15.77
CA ILE A 321 17.55 -1.01 -15.02
C ILE A 321 17.67 -2.42 -14.46
N VAL A 322 17.82 -2.55 -13.14
CA VAL A 322 17.93 -3.83 -12.43
C VAL A 322 16.57 -4.13 -11.80
N TYR A 323 15.91 -5.19 -12.27
CA TYR A 323 14.56 -5.53 -11.81
C TYR A 323 14.55 -5.96 -10.34
N GLY A 324 13.52 -5.50 -9.62
CA GLY A 324 13.21 -5.93 -8.26
C GLY A 324 12.90 -7.42 -8.22
N GLN A 325 12.96 -8.04 -7.03
CA GLN A 325 12.65 -9.46 -6.88
C GLN A 325 11.97 -9.75 -5.55
N THR A 326 10.65 -9.95 -5.62
CA THR A 326 9.80 -10.28 -4.47
C THR A 326 10.40 -11.37 -3.58
N SER A 327 10.64 -11.06 -2.31
CA SER A 327 11.24 -11.93 -1.30
C SER A 327 12.70 -12.38 -1.52
N THR A 328 13.52 -11.68 -2.31
CA THR A 328 14.97 -11.98 -2.39
C THR A 328 15.88 -10.74 -2.31
N ARG A 329 16.81 -10.77 -1.35
CA ARG A 329 17.79 -9.70 -1.08
C ARG A 329 19.21 -10.15 -1.47
N PRO A 330 19.66 -10.00 -2.74
CA PRO A 330 20.95 -10.50 -3.20
C PRO A 330 22.09 -9.59 -2.73
N ALA A 331 22.95 -10.07 -1.82
CA ALA A 331 24.00 -9.25 -1.20
C ALA A 331 24.94 -8.51 -2.18
N THR A 332 25.14 -9.03 -3.39
CA THR A 332 25.93 -8.38 -4.44
C THR A 332 25.32 -8.62 -5.83
N ILE A 333 25.30 -7.57 -6.66
CA ILE A 333 25.04 -7.61 -8.10
C ILE A 333 26.25 -6.97 -8.81
N ASP A 334 26.75 -7.59 -9.88
CA ASP A 334 27.84 -7.04 -10.70
C ASP A 334 27.30 -6.79 -12.11
N LEU A 335 27.29 -5.54 -12.57
CA LEU A 335 26.71 -5.19 -13.88
C LEU A 335 27.55 -5.70 -15.07
N ALA A 336 28.78 -6.18 -14.83
CA ALA A 336 29.54 -6.94 -15.83
C ALA A 336 29.10 -8.43 -15.93
N SER A 337 28.21 -8.88 -15.05
CA SER A 337 27.55 -10.21 -15.12
C SER A 337 26.14 -10.15 -14.48
N PRO A 338 25.21 -9.32 -15.00
CA PRO A 338 23.97 -8.97 -14.31
C PRO A 338 22.87 -10.05 -14.44
N PRO A 339 21.74 -9.87 -13.72
CA PRO A 339 20.50 -10.60 -13.98
C PRO A 339 20.09 -10.54 -15.46
N ALA A 340 19.49 -11.62 -15.97
CA ALA A 340 19.06 -11.69 -17.38
C ALA A 340 17.86 -10.78 -17.72
N SER A 341 17.24 -10.15 -16.72
CA SER A 341 16.21 -9.11 -16.85
C SER A 341 16.77 -7.69 -16.88
N THR A 342 18.07 -7.48 -16.62
CA THR A 342 18.66 -6.14 -16.60
C THR A 342 18.61 -5.49 -17.98
N VAL A 343 18.13 -4.24 -18.02
CA VAL A 343 18.06 -3.42 -19.23
C VAL A 343 19.30 -2.55 -19.32
N PHE A 344 19.81 -2.37 -20.54
CA PHE A 344 20.91 -1.47 -20.84
C PHE A 344 20.43 -0.39 -21.80
N ILE A 345 20.65 0.87 -21.45
CA ILE A 345 20.35 2.04 -22.28
C ILE A 345 21.67 2.79 -22.48
N TYR A 346 22.07 2.97 -23.74
CA TYR A 346 23.32 3.63 -24.12
C TYR A 346 23.01 4.96 -24.83
N GLY A 347 23.69 6.04 -24.44
CA GLY A 347 23.52 7.39 -25.00
C GLY A 347 23.83 7.50 -26.50
N VAL A 348 23.48 8.65 -27.10
CA VAL A 348 23.54 8.87 -28.55
C VAL A 348 24.99 9.07 -29.02
N ASP A 349 25.57 10.24 -28.78
CA ASP A 349 26.90 10.65 -29.24
C ASP A 349 27.87 10.93 -28.08
N ALA A 350 29.17 10.94 -28.40
CA ALA A 350 30.24 11.08 -27.41
C ALA A 350 30.32 12.50 -26.83
N GLY A 351 29.78 12.70 -25.63
CA GLY A 351 29.69 13.97 -24.93
C GLY A 351 28.31 14.25 -24.33
N ASP A 352 27.26 13.56 -24.80
CA ASP A 352 25.86 13.86 -24.46
C ASP A 352 25.50 13.63 -22.98
N SER A 353 26.18 12.69 -22.31
CA SER A 353 25.97 12.33 -20.90
C SER A 353 24.54 11.88 -20.57
N TYR A 354 23.98 10.95 -21.35
CA TYR A 354 22.71 10.29 -21.06
C TYR A 354 22.74 9.53 -19.72
N GLY A 355 21.63 9.56 -18.98
CA GLY A 355 21.52 8.94 -17.66
C GLY A 355 21.96 9.86 -16.52
N GLU A 356 22.12 11.15 -16.79
CA GLU A 356 22.27 12.18 -15.77
C GLU A 356 20.98 12.33 -14.96
N GLU A 357 19.81 12.39 -15.62
CA GLU A 357 18.51 12.29 -14.96
C GLU A 357 17.74 11.07 -15.48
N ILE A 358 17.01 10.37 -14.61
CA ILE A 358 16.23 9.16 -14.94
C ILE A 358 14.93 9.16 -14.15
N GLY A 359 13.81 8.80 -14.80
CA GLY A 359 12.49 8.73 -14.16
C GLY A 359 11.54 7.73 -14.82
N ALA A 360 10.42 7.45 -14.15
CA ALA A 360 9.40 6.50 -14.60
C ALA A 360 7.97 7.03 -14.37
N GLY A 361 7.03 6.69 -15.24
CA GLY A 361 5.64 7.17 -15.19
C GLY A 361 4.74 6.55 -16.26
N ASN A 362 3.56 7.11 -16.50
CA ASN A 362 2.56 6.62 -17.46
C ASN A 362 2.08 7.71 -18.44
N PHE A 363 3.00 8.31 -19.20
CA PHE A 363 2.71 9.40 -20.13
C PHE A 363 2.02 8.94 -21.41
N ALA A 364 2.41 7.78 -21.94
CA ALA A 364 1.73 7.14 -23.07
C ALA A 364 0.36 6.53 -22.69
N GLY A 365 0.06 6.44 -21.39
CA GLY A 365 -1.25 6.07 -20.86
C GLY A 365 -1.62 4.60 -21.04
N HIS A 366 -0.67 3.71 -20.76
CA HIS A 366 -0.95 2.28 -20.71
C HIS A 366 -1.91 1.93 -19.57
N THR A 367 -2.52 0.75 -19.69
CA THR A 367 -3.42 0.14 -18.69
C THR A 367 -3.04 -1.31 -18.39
N ASP A 368 -1.84 -1.73 -18.81
CA ASP A 368 -1.29 -3.09 -18.72
C ASP A 368 -0.26 -3.26 -17.60
N GLY A 369 -0.11 -2.26 -16.72
CA GLY A 369 0.81 -2.23 -15.58
C GLY A 369 2.13 -1.51 -15.86
N TYR A 370 2.58 -1.45 -17.12
CA TYR A 370 3.92 -0.98 -17.45
C TYR A 370 4.10 0.53 -17.39
N ARG A 371 5.32 0.96 -17.08
CA ARG A 371 5.74 2.37 -17.07
C ARG A 371 6.63 2.74 -18.26
N ASP A 372 6.46 3.97 -18.72
CA ASP A 372 7.45 4.66 -19.54
C ASP A 372 8.71 4.93 -18.72
N LEU A 373 9.86 4.98 -19.39
CA LEU A 373 11.10 5.53 -18.84
C LEU A 373 11.43 6.86 -19.52
N LEU A 374 11.99 7.80 -18.77
CA LEU A 374 12.74 8.93 -19.33
C LEU A 374 14.22 8.80 -18.96
N VAL A 375 15.08 9.27 -19.85
CA VAL A 375 16.53 9.39 -19.65
C VAL A 375 16.99 10.74 -20.18
N GLY A 376 17.45 11.62 -19.28
CA GLY A 376 17.96 12.96 -19.58
C GLY A 376 19.45 12.96 -19.96
N ALA A 377 19.86 13.98 -20.71
CA ALA A 377 21.22 14.17 -21.22
C ALA A 377 21.55 15.66 -21.35
N LEU A 378 22.21 16.23 -20.33
CA LEU A 378 22.41 17.69 -20.20
C LEU A 378 23.24 18.33 -21.31
N THR A 379 24.30 17.65 -21.74
CA THR A 379 25.28 18.21 -22.69
C THR A 379 25.07 17.75 -24.13
N ALA A 380 23.94 17.11 -24.41
CA ALA A 380 23.55 16.74 -25.75
C ALA A 380 23.34 17.98 -26.66
N ASP A 381 23.87 17.90 -27.88
CA ASP A 381 23.96 19.03 -28.83
C ASP A 381 22.66 19.27 -29.65
N GLY A 382 21.54 18.66 -29.26
CA GLY A 382 20.23 18.87 -29.88
C GLY A 382 20.11 18.30 -31.31
N PRO A 383 19.04 18.65 -32.04
CA PRO A 383 18.74 18.02 -33.33
C PRO A 383 19.84 18.31 -34.34
N SER A 384 20.46 17.24 -34.87
CA SER A 384 21.59 17.25 -35.80
C SER A 384 22.92 17.79 -35.24
N ASN A 385 23.06 17.84 -33.91
CA ASN A 385 24.28 18.18 -33.19
C ASN A 385 24.79 19.59 -33.55
N LEU A 386 23.89 20.58 -33.46
CA LEU A 386 24.10 21.98 -33.87
C LEU A 386 23.69 23.01 -32.79
N ARG A 387 23.13 22.58 -31.66
CA ARG A 387 22.73 23.44 -30.53
C ARG A 387 23.54 23.03 -29.31
N ASN A 388 24.78 23.51 -29.19
CA ASN A 388 25.70 22.99 -28.19
C ASN A 388 25.14 23.07 -26.76
N ASN A 389 25.17 21.95 -26.03
CA ASN A 389 24.55 21.77 -24.70
C ASN A 389 23.08 22.26 -24.67
N ALA A 390 22.26 21.92 -25.67
CA ALA A 390 20.83 22.23 -25.64
C ALA A 390 20.08 21.38 -24.61
N GLY A 391 20.59 20.17 -24.33
CA GLY A 391 19.95 19.19 -23.48
C GLY A 391 18.87 18.37 -24.21
N GLU A 392 18.75 17.10 -23.84
CA GLU A 392 17.82 16.15 -24.44
C GLU A 392 17.17 15.25 -23.38
N VAL A 393 15.96 14.76 -23.67
CA VAL A 393 15.30 13.70 -22.91
C VAL A 393 14.82 12.62 -23.88
N ALA A 394 15.32 11.40 -23.73
CA ALA A 394 14.79 10.22 -24.43
C ALA A 394 13.65 9.61 -23.61
N LEU A 395 12.41 9.77 -24.08
CA LEU A 395 11.24 9.04 -23.58
C LEU A 395 11.20 7.67 -24.26
N ILE A 396 11.25 6.60 -23.48
CA ILE A 396 11.18 5.20 -23.93
C ILE A 396 9.84 4.64 -23.49
N VAL A 397 8.93 4.41 -24.44
CA VAL A 397 7.59 3.91 -24.16
C VAL A 397 7.64 2.47 -23.65
N GLY A 398 6.91 2.22 -22.56
CA GLY A 398 6.99 1.01 -21.74
C GLY A 398 6.47 -0.28 -22.37
N GLY A 399 6.57 -1.38 -21.61
CA GLY A 399 5.92 -2.65 -21.93
C GLY A 399 6.74 -3.90 -21.61
N ALA A 400 6.09 -5.07 -21.67
CA ALA A 400 6.65 -6.39 -21.34
C ALA A 400 7.92 -6.82 -22.12
N SER A 401 8.31 -6.11 -23.18
CA SER A 401 9.56 -6.33 -23.92
C SER A 401 10.75 -5.50 -23.43
N LEU A 402 10.55 -4.65 -22.41
CA LEU A 402 11.60 -3.80 -21.85
C LEU A 402 12.63 -4.61 -21.04
N ALA A 403 12.16 -5.55 -20.21
CA ALA A 403 13.02 -6.42 -19.38
C ALA A 403 14.03 -7.22 -20.23
N GLY A 404 15.31 -7.16 -19.85
CA GLY A 404 16.41 -7.82 -20.56
C GLY A 404 16.73 -7.24 -21.94
N SER A 405 16.18 -6.07 -22.29
CA SER A 405 16.45 -5.42 -23.57
C SER A 405 17.74 -4.58 -23.57
N VAL A 406 18.25 -4.30 -24.76
CA VAL A 406 19.40 -3.42 -24.99
C VAL A 406 19.00 -2.34 -25.98
N ILE A 407 19.10 -1.09 -25.56
CA ILE A 407 18.65 0.11 -26.29
C ILE A 407 19.87 0.99 -26.54
N ASP A 408 20.31 1.08 -27.79
CA ASP A 408 21.31 2.06 -28.22
C ASP A 408 20.59 3.28 -28.81
N LEU A 409 20.64 4.42 -28.14
CA LEU A 409 19.89 5.61 -28.53
C LEU A 409 20.40 6.23 -29.84
N ALA A 410 21.61 5.90 -30.32
CA ALA A 410 22.07 6.24 -31.67
C ALA A 410 21.50 5.34 -32.78
N SER A 411 20.76 4.29 -32.44
CA SER A 411 19.98 3.46 -33.37
C SER A 411 18.66 3.05 -32.71
N PRO A 412 17.82 4.05 -32.36
CA PRO A 412 16.77 3.89 -31.38
C PRO A 412 15.61 3.03 -31.93
N PRO A 413 15.00 2.16 -31.10
CA PRO A 413 13.81 1.42 -31.47
C PRO A 413 12.59 2.36 -31.58
N SER A 414 11.53 1.91 -32.27
CA SER A 414 10.38 2.74 -32.63
C SER A 414 9.45 3.14 -31.46
N ASN A 415 9.78 2.74 -30.24
CA ASN A 415 9.13 3.18 -29.00
C ASN A 415 9.88 4.32 -28.29
N VAL A 416 10.94 4.88 -28.89
CA VAL A 416 11.67 6.04 -28.34
C VAL A 416 11.24 7.34 -29.02
N THR A 417 11.00 8.37 -28.22
CA THR A 417 10.74 9.76 -28.63
C THR A 417 11.72 10.70 -27.94
N PHE A 418 12.51 11.45 -28.72
CA PHE A 418 13.45 12.44 -28.18
C PHE A 418 12.79 13.81 -28.02
N PHE A 419 12.93 14.43 -26.86
CA PHE A 419 12.57 15.83 -26.61
C PHE A 419 13.85 16.66 -26.62
N TYR A 420 13.95 17.60 -27.56
CA TYR A 420 15.16 18.39 -27.80
C TYR A 420 15.07 19.82 -27.27
N GLY A 421 16.06 20.26 -26.50
CA GLY A 421 16.20 21.63 -25.99
C GLY A 421 16.10 22.72 -27.07
N ALA A 422 15.44 23.83 -26.74
CA ALA A 422 15.01 24.83 -27.72
C ALA A 422 16.19 25.59 -28.35
N ASN A 423 17.14 26.04 -27.52
CA ASN A 423 18.34 26.77 -27.93
C ASN A 423 19.60 26.06 -27.41
N ALA A 424 20.77 26.48 -27.91
CA ALA A 424 22.04 26.04 -27.35
C ALA A 424 22.23 26.61 -25.94
N VAL A 425 22.82 25.82 -25.05
CA VAL A 425 23.08 26.14 -23.62
C VAL A 425 21.81 26.22 -22.75
N ASP A 426 20.60 25.97 -23.27
CA ASP A 426 19.35 25.92 -22.47
C ASP A 426 19.36 24.79 -21.41
N ILE A 427 20.17 23.75 -21.63
CA ILE A 427 20.31 22.52 -20.82
C ILE A 427 18.97 21.88 -20.43
N ALA A 428 18.13 21.61 -21.43
CA ALA A 428 16.84 20.96 -21.26
C ALA A 428 16.98 19.51 -20.74
N GLY A 429 16.23 19.16 -19.69
CA GLY A 429 16.23 17.81 -19.10
C GLY A 429 16.98 17.67 -17.76
N ASP A 430 17.60 18.74 -17.25
CA ASP A 430 18.24 18.85 -15.91
C ASP A 430 17.34 18.35 -14.77
N THR A 431 16.05 18.64 -14.90
CA THR A 431 15.00 17.95 -14.17
C THR A 431 13.94 17.54 -15.19
N ALA A 432 13.71 16.23 -15.28
CA ALA A 432 12.69 15.64 -16.13
C ALA A 432 11.89 14.65 -15.29
N MET A 433 10.58 14.88 -15.13
CA MET A 433 9.74 14.04 -14.27
C MET A 433 8.33 13.86 -14.84
N PHE A 434 7.62 12.88 -14.28
CA PHE A 434 6.27 12.50 -14.61
C PHE A 434 5.31 12.87 -13.47
N ALA A 435 4.17 13.51 -13.75
CA ALA A 435 3.09 13.72 -12.76
C ALA A 435 1.73 13.97 -13.44
N ASP A 436 0.68 13.21 -13.09
CA ASP A 436 -0.70 13.46 -13.53
C ASP A 436 -1.28 14.70 -12.82
N ILE A 437 -0.98 15.92 -13.30
CA ILE A 437 -1.38 17.18 -12.65
C ILE A 437 -2.77 17.67 -13.04
N ASP A 438 -3.48 16.97 -13.94
CA ASP A 438 -4.87 17.24 -14.30
C ASP A 438 -5.87 16.12 -13.98
N GLN A 439 -5.38 14.99 -13.43
CA GLN A 439 -6.14 13.79 -13.07
C GLN A 439 -6.86 13.12 -14.25
N ASP A 440 -6.26 13.12 -15.45
CA ASP A 440 -6.81 12.39 -16.61
C ASP A 440 -6.36 10.92 -16.74
N GLY A 441 -5.63 10.42 -15.74
CA GLY A 441 -5.22 9.02 -15.58
C GLY A 441 -3.91 8.68 -16.30
N LYS A 442 -3.11 9.68 -16.65
CA LYS A 442 -1.83 9.60 -17.37
C LYS A 442 -0.90 10.62 -16.75
N ASP A 443 0.37 10.28 -16.56
CA ASP A 443 1.32 11.28 -16.08
C ASP A 443 1.60 12.32 -17.18
N ASP A 444 1.63 13.59 -16.81
CA ASP A 444 2.17 14.65 -17.64
C ASP A 444 3.70 14.59 -17.57
N LEU A 445 4.39 14.86 -18.69
CA LEU A 445 5.85 14.90 -18.77
C LEU A 445 6.32 16.35 -18.62
N ILE A 446 7.04 16.61 -17.53
CA ILE A 446 7.57 17.93 -17.18
C ILE A 446 9.07 17.93 -17.43
N ILE A 447 9.56 18.87 -18.25
CA ILE A 447 10.97 19.02 -18.63
C ILE A 447 11.42 20.45 -18.29
N SER A 448 12.43 20.62 -17.44
CA SER A 448 13.06 21.92 -17.20
C SER A 448 14.09 22.28 -18.28
N SER A 449 14.43 23.56 -18.37
CA SER A 449 15.55 24.14 -19.13
C SER A 449 16.13 25.29 -18.28
N PRO A 450 16.97 25.01 -17.26
CA PRO A 450 17.29 26.01 -16.23
C PRO A 450 18.10 27.22 -16.68
N LEU A 451 18.79 27.14 -17.82
CA LEU A 451 19.56 28.26 -18.38
C LEU A 451 18.83 29.01 -19.50
N ALA A 452 17.56 28.69 -19.77
CA ALA A 452 16.77 29.38 -20.79
C ALA A 452 16.52 30.88 -20.46
N ASP A 453 16.22 31.65 -21.52
CA ASP A 453 16.07 33.12 -21.52
C ASP A 453 14.60 33.63 -21.65
N PRO A 454 13.62 33.19 -20.82
CA PRO A 454 12.20 33.53 -21.00
C PRO A 454 11.96 35.04 -20.86
N GLY A 455 11.29 35.63 -21.85
CA GLY A 455 11.08 37.09 -21.90
C GLY A 455 12.38 37.91 -22.03
N SER A 456 13.49 37.30 -22.48
CA SER A 456 14.84 37.89 -22.51
C SER A 456 15.43 38.23 -21.14
N ARG A 457 15.06 37.47 -20.10
CA ARG A 457 15.75 37.44 -18.81
C ARG A 457 16.78 36.32 -18.84
N THR A 458 18.06 36.67 -18.90
CA THR A 458 19.12 35.68 -19.13
C THR A 458 19.26 34.70 -17.97
N ASN A 459 19.37 33.41 -18.27
CA ASN A 459 19.46 32.31 -17.29
C ASN A 459 18.36 32.35 -16.20
N ALA A 460 17.15 32.81 -16.53
CA ALA A 460 16.02 32.77 -15.58
C ALA A 460 15.46 31.34 -15.43
N GLY A 461 15.64 30.51 -16.46
CA GLY A 461 15.12 29.15 -16.52
C GLY A 461 13.65 29.06 -16.90
N SER A 462 13.26 27.93 -17.49
CA SER A 462 11.88 27.66 -17.88
C SER A 462 11.54 26.18 -17.77
N ILE A 463 10.25 25.85 -17.82
CA ILE A 463 9.74 24.48 -17.71
C ILE A 463 8.66 24.27 -18.76
N ALA A 464 8.71 23.15 -19.47
CA ALA A 464 7.70 22.72 -20.42
C ALA A 464 6.93 21.52 -19.87
N ILE A 465 5.61 21.68 -19.68
CA ILE A 465 4.68 20.61 -19.30
C ILE A 465 3.98 20.10 -20.55
N PHE A 466 4.27 18.86 -20.93
CA PHE A 466 3.53 18.11 -21.94
C PHE A 466 2.49 17.25 -21.25
N PHE A 467 1.21 17.49 -21.49
CA PHE A 467 0.18 16.67 -20.85
C PHE A 467 0.09 15.26 -21.45
N GLY A 468 -0.21 14.26 -20.62
CA GLY A 468 -0.24 12.84 -20.96
C GLY A 468 -1.16 12.50 -22.14
N THR A 469 -0.80 11.50 -22.95
CA THR A 469 -1.50 11.23 -24.21
C THR A 469 -1.36 9.79 -24.73
N SER A 470 -2.50 9.18 -25.05
CA SER A 470 -2.56 7.88 -25.74
C SER A 470 -2.41 8.01 -27.27
N SER A 471 -1.78 9.09 -27.75
CA SER A 471 -1.56 9.36 -29.17
C SER A 471 -0.20 8.81 -29.59
N ALA A 472 -0.10 8.23 -30.79
CA ALA A 472 1.18 7.76 -31.32
C ALA A 472 2.19 8.92 -31.41
N LEU A 473 3.25 8.84 -30.62
CA LEU A 473 4.27 9.88 -30.52
C LEU A 473 5.12 9.95 -31.79
N PRO A 474 5.67 11.14 -32.13
CA PRO A 474 6.68 11.26 -33.17
C PRO A 474 8.01 10.64 -32.70
N ALA A 475 8.94 10.40 -33.62
CA ALA A 475 10.31 10.04 -33.23
C ALA A 475 11.03 11.15 -32.44
N SER A 476 10.57 12.40 -32.57
CA SER A 476 11.07 13.52 -31.76
C SER A 476 10.12 14.72 -31.68
N VAL A 477 10.33 15.52 -30.63
CA VAL A 477 9.69 16.80 -30.31
C VAL A 477 10.78 17.84 -30.14
N ASP A 478 10.71 18.93 -30.91
CA ASP A 478 11.66 20.05 -30.82
C ASP A 478 11.04 21.17 -29.99
N LEU A 479 11.60 21.52 -28.82
CA LEU A 479 11.04 22.56 -27.94
C LEU A 479 10.99 23.95 -28.62
N ALA A 480 11.82 24.21 -29.63
CA ALA A 480 11.76 25.47 -30.40
C ALA A 480 10.59 25.54 -31.40
N SER A 481 10.04 24.39 -31.79
CA SER A 481 8.82 24.29 -32.60
C SER A 481 8.11 22.94 -32.40
N PRO A 482 7.37 22.76 -31.29
CA PRO A 482 6.69 21.51 -31.00
C PRO A 482 5.63 21.16 -32.06
N PRO A 483 5.38 19.87 -32.35
CA PRO A 483 4.40 19.47 -33.35
C PRO A 483 2.97 19.70 -32.85
N VAL A 484 2.05 19.94 -33.79
CA VAL A 484 0.63 20.18 -33.48
C VAL A 484 0.03 18.97 -32.76
N GLY A 485 -0.46 19.18 -31.54
CA GLY A 485 -0.97 18.13 -30.65
C GLY A 485 -0.05 17.82 -29.47
N LEU A 486 1.23 18.22 -29.52
CA LEU A 486 2.18 18.18 -28.40
C LEU A 486 2.68 19.61 -28.14
N THR A 487 1.77 20.52 -27.80
CA THR A 487 2.08 21.91 -27.45
C THR A 487 2.17 22.01 -25.92
N PRO A 488 3.32 22.35 -25.34
CA PRO A 488 3.46 22.40 -23.89
C PRO A 488 2.80 23.64 -23.28
N PHE A 489 2.41 23.53 -22.02
CA PHE A 489 2.22 24.67 -21.14
C PHE A 489 3.59 25.08 -20.56
N ILE A 490 3.86 26.38 -20.45
CA ILE A 490 5.19 26.89 -20.09
C ILE A 490 5.16 27.57 -18.72
N ILE A 491 6.11 27.23 -17.86
CA ILE A 491 6.43 28.00 -16.65
C ILE A 491 7.72 28.79 -16.91
N GLU A 492 7.74 30.07 -16.58
CA GLU A 492 8.90 30.95 -16.67
C GLU A 492 9.46 31.31 -15.29
N GLY A 493 10.80 31.33 -15.16
CA GLY A 493 11.50 31.91 -14.01
C GLY A 493 11.20 33.40 -13.79
N ASN A 494 11.63 33.97 -12.67
CA ASN A 494 11.29 35.33 -12.27
C ASN A 494 12.30 36.37 -12.79
N SER A 495 13.55 36.28 -12.32
CA SER A 495 14.63 37.27 -12.48
C SER A 495 15.83 36.72 -13.28
N VAL A 496 16.81 37.58 -13.57
CA VAL A 496 18.00 37.24 -14.37
C VAL A 496 18.98 36.47 -13.50
N GLY A 497 19.25 35.21 -13.87
CA GLY A 497 20.15 34.33 -13.12
C GLY A 497 19.48 33.44 -12.07
N ASP A 498 18.15 33.46 -11.96
CA ASP A 498 17.41 32.64 -10.97
C ASP A 498 17.62 31.13 -11.14
N ILE A 499 17.89 30.65 -12.36
CA ILE A 499 18.07 29.23 -12.68
C ILE A 499 16.90 28.37 -12.12
N LEU A 500 15.70 28.61 -12.66
CA LEU A 500 14.48 27.85 -12.31
C LEU A 500 14.60 26.37 -12.70
N ALA A 501 14.24 25.49 -11.76
CA ALA A 501 14.10 24.04 -11.94
C ALA A 501 15.38 23.28 -12.30
N TYR A 502 16.49 23.63 -11.64
CA TYR A 502 17.70 22.81 -11.51
C TYR A 502 17.46 21.57 -10.60
N SER A 503 16.40 21.61 -9.80
CA SER A 503 15.84 20.44 -9.09
C SER A 503 14.33 20.64 -8.95
N GLY A 504 13.58 19.55 -8.93
CA GLY A 504 12.14 19.57 -8.78
C GLY A 504 11.56 18.28 -8.19
N ALA A 505 10.42 18.43 -7.53
CA ALA A 505 9.67 17.37 -6.86
C ALA A 505 8.16 17.53 -7.09
N LYS A 506 7.39 16.50 -6.72
CA LYS A 506 5.93 16.46 -6.87
C LYS A 506 5.25 15.95 -5.59
N GLY A 507 4.10 16.51 -5.25
CA GLY A 507 3.30 16.07 -4.12
C GLY A 507 2.03 16.90 -3.93
N ASP A 508 0.97 16.32 -3.37
CA ASP A 508 -0.24 17.06 -2.98
C ASP A 508 0.07 17.86 -1.70
N VAL A 509 0.40 19.14 -1.84
CA VAL A 509 0.86 20.01 -0.74
C VAL A 509 -0.32 20.72 -0.09
N ASP A 510 -1.36 21.13 -0.85
CA ASP A 510 -2.55 21.75 -0.24
C ASP A 510 -3.67 20.78 0.19
N GLY A 511 -3.60 19.52 -0.22
CA GLY A 511 -4.51 18.44 0.22
C GLY A 511 -5.79 18.37 -0.60
N ASP A 512 -5.79 18.85 -1.85
CA ASP A 512 -6.96 18.84 -2.73
C ASP A 512 -7.00 17.65 -3.72
N GLY A 513 -5.97 16.80 -3.68
CA GLY A 513 -5.82 15.55 -4.41
C GLY A 513 -4.98 15.64 -5.67
N TYR A 514 -4.69 16.85 -6.18
CA TYR A 514 -3.87 17.04 -7.36
C TYR A 514 -2.38 17.09 -6.98
N PRO A 515 -1.48 16.39 -7.68
CA PRO A 515 -0.04 16.53 -7.47
C PRO A 515 0.41 17.96 -7.80
N ASP A 516 0.90 18.68 -6.80
CA ASP A 516 1.50 19.99 -6.98
C ASP A 516 2.98 19.85 -7.39
N LEU A 517 3.51 20.86 -8.07
CA LEU A 517 4.90 20.86 -8.55
C LEU A 517 5.75 21.80 -7.70
N ILE A 518 6.91 21.32 -7.28
CA ILE A 518 7.86 22.03 -6.41
C ILE A 518 9.16 22.18 -7.19
N PHE A 519 9.66 23.41 -7.36
CA PHE A 519 10.91 23.67 -8.09
C PHE A 519 11.78 24.68 -7.36
N ASN A 520 13.10 24.50 -7.44
CA ASN A 520 14.03 25.53 -6.99
C ASN A 520 14.14 26.69 -7.99
N GLY A 521 14.57 27.86 -7.53
CA GLY A 521 15.31 28.85 -8.31
C GLY A 521 16.71 28.89 -7.71
N MET A 522 17.63 28.09 -8.25
CA MET A 522 18.93 27.82 -7.61
C MET A 522 19.81 29.08 -7.46
N GLY A 523 19.74 30.02 -8.39
CA GLY A 523 20.50 31.26 -8.37
C GLY A 523 19.77 32.45 -7.75
N ALA A 524 18.54 32.27 -7.24
CA ALA A 524 17.71 33.38 -6.74
C ALA A 524 18.27 34.03 -5.47
N ASP A 525 18.00 35.34 -5.32
CA ASP A 525 18.62 36.22 -4.31
C ASP A 525 17.79 36.39 -3.02
N GLY A 526 16.85 35.47 -2.73
CA GLY A 526 16.05 35.49 -1.52
C GLY A 526 15.04 36.64 -1.43
N PHE A 527 14.47 36.84 -0.25
CA PHE A 527 13.33 37.75 -0.06
C PHE A 527 13.66 39.23 -0.40
N ASN A 528 13.08 39.74 -1.49
CA ASN A 528 13.34 41.05 -2.10
C ASN A 528 14.76 41.24 -2.66
N ASP A 529 15.39 40.17 -3.17
CA ASP A 529 16.73 40.19 -3.79
C ASP A 529 17.82 40.71 -2.82
N LEU A 530 17.70 40.36 -1.53
CA LEU A 530 18.55 40.88 -0.44
C LEU A 530 19.67 39.94 0.00
N LEU A 531 19.66 38.68 -0.46
CA LEU A 531 20.52 37.60 0.02
C LEU A 531 21.05 36.80 -1.19
N ASN A 532 22.01 37.40 -1.90
CA ASN A 532 22.66 36.89 -3.12
C ASN A 532 22.83 35.35 -3.12
N GLY A 533 22.32 34.66 -4.14
CA GLY A 533 22.53 33.22 -4.34
C GLY A 533 22.07 32.32 -3.18
N ALA A 534 21.06 32.74 -2.41
CA ALA A 534 20.48 31.93 -1.35
C ALA A 534 19.59 30.80 -1.87
N GLY A 535 19.06 30.97 -3.08
CA GLY A 535 18.14 30.08 -3.77
C GLY A 535 16.74 30.09 -3.16
N ASP A 536 15.72 30.07 -4.04
CA ASP A 536 14.31 30.06 -3.65
C ASP A 536 13.66 28.73 -4.01
N VAL A 537 12.46 28.47 -3.49
CA VAL A 537 11.62 27.33 -3.87
C VAL A 537 10.19 27.81 -4.16
N TYR A 538 9.66 27.39 -5.30
CA TYR A 538 8.32 27.70 -5.78
C TYR A 538 7.46 26.44 -5.72
N VAL A 539 6.41 26.47 -4.90
CA VAL A 539 5.35 25.45 -4.90
C VAL A 539 4.20 25.96 -5.76
N LEU A 540 3.81 25.18 -6.77
CA LEU A 540 2.87 25.55 -7.81
C LEU A 540 1.73 24.52 -7.86
N SER A 541 0.50 24.96 -7.60
CA SER A 541 -0.62 24.04 -7.46
C SER A 541 -0.95 23.37 -8.80
N GLY A 542 -0.93 22.03 -8.84
CA GLY A 542 -1.11 21.23 -10.06
C GLY A 542 -2.45 21.53 -10.72
N ARG A 543 -3.51 21.54 -9.90
CA ARG A 543 -4.86 21.94 -10.31
C ARG A 543 -4.92 23.36 -10.89
N LYS A 544 -4.14 24.30 -10.36
CA LYS A 544 -4.13 25.71 -10.82
C LYS A 544 -3.35 25.87 -12.13
N LEU A 545 -2.25 25.14 -12.30
CA LEU A 545 -1.55 25.01 -13.58
C LEU A 545 -2.48 24.41 -14.64
N SER A 546 -3.18 23.32 -14.32
CA SER A 546 -4.13 22.64 -15.21
C SER A 546 -5.39 23.47 -15.54
N GLN A 547 -5.84 24.35 -14.63
CA GLN A 547 -6.83 25.39 -14.95
C GLN A 547 -6.27 26.48 -15.87
N ALA A 548 -5.02 26.91 -15.69
CA ALA A 548 -4.37 27.91 -16.55
C ALA A 548 -4.05 27.37 -17.96
N ALA A 549 -3.72 26.09 -18.07
CA ALA A 549 -3.58 25.36 -19.33
C ALA A 549 -4.91 25.09 -20.05
N GLY A 550 -6.04 25.29 -19.37
CA GLY A 550 -7.38 25.01 -19.91
C GLY A 550 -7.76 23.53 -19.97
N ARG A 551 -6.98 22.65 -19.32
CA ARG A 551 -7.34 21.24 -19.09
C ARG A 551 -8.55 21.14 -18.15
N LEU A 552 -8.54 21.91 -17.05
CA LEU A 552 -9.59 21.92 -16.03
C LEU A 552 -10.49 23.17 -16.12
N PRO A 553 -11.78 23.07 -15.73
CA PRO A 553 -12.65 24.23 -15.67
C PRO A 553 -12.21 25.20 -14.57
N ALA A 554 -12.11 26.49 -14.90
CA ALA A 554 -11.81 27.55 -13.94
C ALA A 554 -12.84 27.60 -12.80
N ASP A 555 -12.39 27.95 -11.60
CA ASP A 555 -13.24 28.04 -10.41
C ASP A 555 -14.47 28.92 -10.65
N THR A 556 -15.67 28.34 -10.52
CA THR A 556 -16.88 29.15 -10.51
C THR A 556 -16.90 29.96 -9.21
N PRO A 557 -16.86 31.32 -9.26
CA PRO A 557 -16.79 32.12 -8.06
C PRO A 557 -18.06 31.89 -7.25
N THR A 558 -17.91 31.23 -6.10
CA THR A 558 -19.03 30.86 -5.23
C THR A 558 -19.48 32.10 -4.47
N ILE A 559 -20.29 32.92 -5.15
CA ILE A 559 -21.00 34.06 -4.56
C ILE A 559 -22.05 33.49 -3.59
N THR A 560 -21.60 33.13 -2.39
CA THR A 560 -22.48 32.80 -1.27
C THR A 560 -23.32 34.05 -0.97
N PRO A 561 -24.64 34.05 -1.23
CA PRO A 561 -25.45 35.23 -1.03
C PRO A 561 -25.57 35.47 0.47
N THR A 562 -24.80 36.42 0.99
CA THR A 562 -24.92 36.85 2.38
C THR A 562 -26.22 37.65 2.50
N GLU A 563 -27.35 36.96 2.68
CA GLU A 563 -28.69 37.54 2.76
C GLU A 563 -28.85 38.32 4.08
N ALA A 564 -28.27 39.52 4.09
CA ALA A 564 -28.36 40.46 5.19
C ALA A 564 -29.81 40.87 5.40
N THR A 565 -30.47 40.26 6.40
CA THR A 565 -31.86 40.54 6.76
C THR A 565 -32.01 42.03 7.09
N PRO A 566 -32.84 42.80 6.35
CA PRO A 566 -32.85 44.25 6.47
C PRO A 566 -33.49 44.69 7.79
N THR A 567 -32.68 45.31 8.65
CA THR A 567 -33.18 46.02 9.85
C THR A 567 -33.63 47.43 9.43
N PRO A 568 -34.88 47.86 9.68
CA PRO A 568 -35.33 49.20 9.30
C PRO A 568 -34.71 50.27 10.22
N GLY A 569 -33.85 51.14 9.67
CA GLY A 569 -33.18 52.19 10.44
C GLY A 569 -32.44 53.22 9.59
N ASP A 570 -33.17 54.29 9.23
CA ASP A 570 -32.68 55.59 8.74
C ASP A 570 -31.90 55.68 7.40
N THR A 571 -31.68 56.93 6.99
CA THR A 571 -31.48 57.39 5.59
C THR A 571 -30.05 57.94 5.39
N PRO A 572 -29.39 57.76 4.22
CA PRO A 572 -27.93 57.76 4.14
C PRO A 572 -27.27 59.13 4.05
N THR A 573 -25.95 59.15 4.27
CA THR A 573 -25.04 60.24 3.88
C THR A 573 -23.74 59.66 3.34
N ARG A 574 -23.30 60.11 2.13
CA ARG A 574 -22.07 59.68 1.45
C ARG A 574 -20.93 60.66 1.74
N THR A 575 -19.74 60.16 2.05
CA THR A 575 -18.44 60.85 1.90
C THR A 575 -17.36 59.79 1.68
N GLU A 576 -16.24 60.14 1.06
CA GLU A 576 -15.22 59.21 0.54
C GLU A 576 -13.86 59.37 1.24
N SER A 577 -13.19 58.23 1.51
CA SER A 577 -11.73 58.06 1.69
C SER A 577 -11.01 58.78 2.86
N PRO A 578 -9.78 58.38 3.25
CA PRO A 578 -9.09 57.09 3.05
C PRO A 578 -8.53 56.43 4.36
N THR A 579 -8.05 55.19 4.21
CA THR A 579 -7.07 54.41 4.99
C THR A 579 -6.50 54.95 6.32
N ILE A 580 -6.70 54.19 7.42
CA ILE A 580 -5.73 53.98 8.52
C ILE A 580 -5.81 52.52 9.02
N THR A 581 -4.66 51.89 9.27
CA THR A 581 -4.48 50.52 9.79
C THR A 581 -4.86 50.35 11.27
N GLN A 582 -5.41 49.19 11.67
CA GLN A 582 -5.25 48.66 13.03
C GLN A 582 -5.54 47.15 13.14
N THR A 583 -4.76 46.48 13.99
CA THR A 583 -4.74 45.01 14.17
C THR A 583 -5.87 44.52 15.10
N PRO A 584 -6.61 43.44 14.74
CA PRO A 584 -7.53 42.77 15.65
C PRO A 584 -6.93 41.47 16.25
N THR A 585 -6.64 41.46 17.55
CA THR A 585 -6.36 40.21 18.29
C THR A 585 -7.66 39.41 18.45
N ILE A 586 -7.71 38.18 17.94
CA ILE A 586 -8.91 37.33 18.02
C ILE A 586 -8.81 36.37 19.21
N THR A 587 -9.66 36.56 20.22
CA THR A 587 -9.91 35.57 21.28
C THR A 587 -11.28 34.94 21.07
N ARG A 588 -11.34 33.66 20.67
CA ARG A 588 -12.62 32.95 20.45
C ARG A 588 -13.17 32.39 21.76
N THR A 589 -14.18 33.06 22.33
CA THR A 589 -15.08 32.44 23.32
C THR A 589 -16.28 31.85 22.58
N VAL A 590 -16.49 30.53 22.69
CA VAL A 590 -17.64 29.86 22.07
C VAL A 590 -18.83 29.89 23.02
N THR A 591 -19.99 30.38 22.55
CA THR A 591 -21.27 30.28 23.25
C THR A 591 -22.32 29.76 22.27
N ILE A 592 -22.82 28.54 22.52
CA ILE A 592 -23.79 27.87 21.64
C ILE A 592 -25.21 28.26 22.06
N THR A 593 -26.01 28.76 21.11
CA THR A 593 -27.46 28.91 21.27
C THR A 593 -28.16 28.24 20.10
N ARG A 594 -29.11 27.33 20.37
CA ARG A 594 -29.84 26.56 19.35
C ARG A 594 -31.16 27.24 19.01
N THR A 595 -31.42 27.44 17.72
CA THR A 595 -32.75 27.79 17.18
C THR A 595 -33.16 26.70 16.18
N VAL A 596 -34.41 26.25 16.23
CA VAL A 596 -34.95 25.22 15.34
C VAL A 596 -36.12 25.80 14.56
N THR A 597 -36.05 25.73 13.23
CA THR A 597 -37.12 26.15 12.31
C THR A 597 -37.66 24.94 11.58
N ILE A 598 -38.98 24.72 11.64
CA ILE A 598 -39.66 23.62 10.93
C ILE A 598 -40.57 24.22 9.85
N THR A 599 -40.29 23.90 8.59
CA THR A 599 -41.15 24.28 7.45
C THR A 599 -41.86 23.04 6.90
N ARG A 600 -43.20 23.08 6.81
CA ARG A 600 -44.01 22.04 6.16
C ARG A 600 -44.73 22.62 4.94
N THR A 601 -44.49 22.04 3.77
CA THR A 601 -45.28 22.33 2.55
C THR A 601 -46.14 21.12 2.18
N ARG A 602 -47.34 21.36 1.63
CA ARG A 602 -48.34 20.33 1.30
C ARG A 602 -49.15 20.75 0.09
N THR A 603 -49.12 19.94 -0.97
CA THR A 603 -49.85 20.19 -2.23
C THR A 603 -50.70 18.98 -2.60
N ARG A 604 -51.81 19.15 -3.34
CA ARG A 604 -52.80 18.05 -3.51
C ARG A 604 -53.67 18.16 -4.78
N ARG A 605 -53.50 17.21 -5.73
CA ARG A 605 -54.47 16.81 -6.79
C ARG A 605 -54.78 17.87 -7.88
N PRO A 606 -55.59 17.60 -8.95
CA PRO A 606 -56.10 16.31 -9.49
C PRO A 606 -56.14 16.14 -11.04
N THR A 607 -56.13 14.89 -11.53
CA THR A 607 -56.85 14.50 -12.79
C THR A 607 -57.32 13.03 -12.77
N ILE A 608 -58.37 12.72 -13.53
CA ILE A 608 -59.02 11.38 -13.78
C ILE A 608 -59.97 11.53 -15.01
N THR A 609 -60.46 10.52 -15.74
CA THR A 609 -60.52 9.05 -15.50
C THR A 609 -59.99 8.28 -16.76
N ARG A 610 -60.52 7.20 -17.38
CA ARG A 610 -61.80 6.45 -17.41
C ARG A 610 -61.60 4.93 -17.59
N THR A 611 -62.44 4.13 -16.92
CA THR A 611 -62.72 2.70 -17.16
C THR A 611 -63.96 2.53 -18.07
N PRO A 612 -64.24 1.33 -18.64
CA PRO A 612 -65.11 0.33 -17.96
C PRO A 612 -64.59 -1.14 -18.09
N THR A 613 -64.55 -1.99 -17.05
CA THR A 613 -65.62 -2.57 -16.20
C THR A 613 -66.28 -3.84 -16.78
N ILE A 614 -65.92 -5.01 -16.25
CA ILE A 614 -66.80 -6.18 -16.03
C ILE A 614 -66.52 -6.75 -14.62
N THR A 615 -67.51 -7.37 -14.00
CA THR A 615 -67.57 -7.67 -12.54
C THR A 615 -67.76 -9.17 -12.27
N ARG A 616 -67.14 -9.72 -11.20
CA ARG A 616 -67.82 -10.51 -10.13
C ARG A 616 -66.85 -11.14 -9.10
N THR A 617 -67.25 -11.04 -7.83
CA THR A 617 -66.77 -11.87 -6.70
C THR A 617 -67.96 -12.69 -6.18
N PRO A 618 -67.78 -13.96 -5.80
CA PRO A 618 -67.93 -14.34 -4.38
C PRO A 618 -66.97 -15.48 -3.94
N THR A 619 -66.19 -15.33 -2.86
CA THR A 619 -66.51 -15.68 -1.43
C THR A 619 -65.95 -17.05 -0.97
N ARG A 620 -65.53 -17.14 0.31
CA ARG A 620 -64.60 -18.13 0.89
C ARG A 620 -65.27 -19.16 1.83
N THR A 621 -65.08 -20.47 1.59
CA THR A 621 -65.52 -21.61 2.44
C THR A 621 -64.76 -22.92 2.10
N LEU A 622 -64.49 -23.91 2.98
CA LEU A 622 -64.43 -23.97 4.46
C LEU A 622 -63.76 -25.29 4.97
N ARG A 623 -62.79 -25.20 5.90
CA ARG A 623 -62.37 -26.27 6.86
C ARG A 623 -61.69 -27.56 6.26
N PRO A 624 -61.35 -28.66 7.01
CA PRO A 624 -59.94 -29.11 7.07
C PRO A 624 -59.70 -30.65 6.90
N THR A 625 -58.53 -31.12 7.35
CA THR A 625 -58.17 -32.48 7.89
C THR A 625 -57.15 -33.26 7.05
N ALA A 626 -56.15 -33.86 7.71
CA ALA A 626 -55.13 -34.75 7.12
C ALA A 626 -55.45 -36.24 7.37
N THR A 627 -54.93 -37.18 6.56
CA THR A 627 -54.66 -38.60 6.95
C THR A 627 -53.68 -39.32 5.99
N ARG A 628 -52.40 -39.36 6.37
CA ARG A 628 -51.60 -40.57 6.69
C ARG A 628 -51.57 -41.81 5.73
N THR A 629 -50.34 -42.28 5.40
CA THR A 629 -49.81 -43.70 5.49
C THR A 629 -49.41 -44.50 4.20
N ARG A 630 -48.07 -44.65 3.93
CA ARG A 630 -47.35 -45.86 3.38
C ARG A 630 -47.59 -46.31 1.90
N THR A 631 -46.81 -47.15 1.18
CA THR A 631 -45.54 -47.93 1.44
C THR A 631 -44.83 -48.49 0.15
N ARG A 632 -43.48 -48.52 0.12
CA ARG A 632 -42.51 -49.52 -0.50
C ARG A 632 -42.39 -49.84 -2.04
N THR A 633 -41.17 -49.59 -2.57
CA THR A 633 -40.12 -50.59 -3.01
C THR A 633 -40.08 -51.24 -4.44
N ARG A 634 -38.96 -50.96 -5.16
CA ARG A 634 -38.13 -51.73 -6.16
C ARG A 634 -38.61 -52.12 -7.59
N THR A 635 -37.92 -51.54 -8.59
CA THR A 635 -36.91 -52.14 -9.52
C THR A 635 -37.18 -53.46 -10.29
N ILE A 636 -36.90 -53.47 -11.63
CA ILE A 636 -36.12 -54.45 -12.46
C ILE A 636 -36.52 -54.39 -13.97
N THR A 637 -35.57 -54.55 -14.93
CA THR A 637 -35.63 -55.34 -16.20
C THR A 637 -34.27 -55.26 -16.99
N ARG A 638 -34.07 -55.98 -18.12
CA ARG A 638 -32.77 -56.51 -18.63
C ARG A 638 -32.47 -56.37 -20.15
N THR A 639 -31.19 -56.64 -20.46
CA THR A 639 -30.40 -56.81 -21.73
C THR A 639 -30.94 -57.73 -22.85
N PRO A 640 -30.40 -57.62 -24.10
CA PRO A 640 -29.55 -58.70 -24.67
C PRO A 640 -28.26 -58.25 -25.43
N THR A 641 -27.65 -59.11 -26.27
CA THR A 641 -26.17 -59.35 -26.33
C THR A 641 -25.67 -59.97 -27.67
N ILE A 642 -24.35 -59.84 -28.03
CA ILE A 642 -23.42 -60.81 -28.75
C ILE A 642 -22.17 -60.08 -29.36
N THR A 643 -21.02 -60.67 -29.78
CA THR A 643 -19.95 -61.52 -29.15
C THR A 643 -18.76 -61.70 -30.15
N PRO A 644 -17.54 -61.15 -29.93
CA PRO A 644 -16.29 -61.97 -29.89
C PRO A 644 -15.14 -61.38 -28.99
N THR A 645 -14.00 -61.98 -28.57
CA THR A 645 -13.28 -63.29 -28.77
C THR A 645 -12.19 -63.32 -29.89
N PRO A 646 -10.95 -63.89 -29.75
CA PRO A 646 -10.16 -64.38 -28.58
C PRO A 646 -8.62 -64.05 -28.53
N THR A 647 -7.94 -64.43 -27.42
CA THR A 647 -6.59 -65.11 -27.25
C THR A 647 -6.03 -64.85 -25.82
N ILE A 648 -6.08 -65.73 -24.78
CA ILE A 648 -5.36 -67.00 -24.46
C ILE A 648 -3.86 -66.76 -24.07
N THR A 649 -3.37 -66.73 -22.80
CA THR A 649 -3.29 -67.71 -21.63
C THR A 649 -2.09 -68.71 -21.74
N PRO A 650 -1.18 -68.97 -20.73
CA PRO A 650 -1.35 -69.35 -19.27
C PRO A 650 -0.49 -68.54 -18.23
N THR A 651 -0.58 -68.57 -16.87
CA THR A 651 -0.94 -69.53 -15.74
C THR A 651 0.26 -70.39 -15.22
N PRO A 652 0.47 -70.76 -13.91
CA PRO A 652 -0.25 -70.58 -12.59
C PRO A 652 0.60 -69.79 -11.51
N THR A 653 0.39 -69.69 -10.16
CA THR A 653 -0.15 -70.57 -9.08
C THR A 653 -0.62 -69.77 -7.82
N ILE A 654 -1.19 -70.43 -6.78
CA ILE A 654 -2.04 -69.81 -5.70
C ILE A 654 -1.49 -70.07 -4.22
N PRO A 655 -2.31 -70.13 -3.12
CA PRO A 655 -2.37 -69.27 -1.89
C PRO A 655 -1.50 -69.78 -0.67
N PRO A 656 -1.58 -69.31 0.62
CA PRO A 656 -2.61 -68.50 1.32
C PRO A 656 -2.20 -67.45 2.41
N THR A 657 -3.24 -66.85 3.03
CA THR A 657 -3.39 -66.03 4.27
C THR A 657 -2.72 -66.67 5.54
N PRO A 658 -2.46 -65.96 6.69
CA PRO A 658 -3.12 -64.73 7.17
C PRO A 658 -2.32 -63.65 7.97
N THR A 659 -3.03 -62.53 8.27
CA THR A 659 -3.01 -61.61 9.45
C THR A 659 -1.81 -61.52 10.41
N ILE A 660 -1.32 -60.30 10.71
CA ILE A 660 -1.17 -59.73 12.10
C ILE A 660 -0.69 -58.25 12.12
N THR A 661 -1.14 -57.54 13.16
CA THR A 661 -0.78 -56.18 13.62
C THR A 661 0.71 -55.79 13.56
N ARG A 662 1.02 -54.54 13.19
CA ARG A 662 2.37 -53.96 13.35
C ARG A 662 2.45 -53.02 14.56
N THR A 663 3.45 -53.25 15.41
CA THR A 663 3.61 -52.60 16.72
C THR A 663 4.48 -51.35 16.65
N VAL A 664 4.17 -50.30 17.43
CA VAL A 664 5.04 -49.14 17.65
C VAL A 664 6.13 -49.50 18.67
N THR A 665 7.40 -49.15 18.41
CA THR A 665 8.48 -49.27 19.39
C THR A 665 9.52 -48.17 19.19
N LYS A 666 9.63 -47.25 20.16
CA LYS A 666 10.72 -46.27 20.23
C LYS A 666 12.03 -46.94 20.64
N THR A 667 13.15 -46.52 20.04
CA THR A 667 14.50 -46.73 20.60
C THR A 667 15.35 -45.49 20.36
N ARG A 668 15.96 -44.94 21.42
CA ARG A 668 17.03 -43.93 21.32
C ARG A 668 18.36 -44.65 21.12
N THR A 669 19.16 -44.21 20.17
CA THR A 669 20.57 -44.61 20.04
C THR A 669 21.45 -43.37 20.16
N ARG A 670 22.50 -43.46 20.99
CA ARG A 670 23.56 -42.44 21.09
C ARG A 670 24.90 -43.17 21.11
N THR A 671 25.68 -43.00 20.06
CA THR A 671 26.96 -43.70 19.86
C THR A 671 28.10 -42.69 19.77
N ARG A 672 29.26 -43.02 20.33
CA ARG A 672 30.50 -42.24 20.22
C ARG A 672 31.70 -43.18 20.18
N THR A 673 32.56 -43.00 19.19
CA THR A 673 33.79 -43.77 18.99
C THR A 673 34.99 -42.81 18.82
N ARG A 674 36.23 -43.29 18.95
CA ARG A 674 37.49 -42.52 19.01
C ARG A 674 38.62 -43.29 18.29
N THR A 675 39.83 -42.67 18.17
CA THR A 675 41.20 -43.26 17.97
C THR A 675 41.89 -42.78 16.66
N PRO A 676 43.21 -42.46 16.57
CA PRO A 676 44.17 -41.89 17.57
C PRO A 676 45.20 -40.82 17.06
N THR A 677 45.85 -40.11 18.00
CA THR A 677 47.28 -39.66 18.15
C THR A 677 48.26 -39.42 16.96
N VAL A 678 49.02 -38.29 16.99
CA VAL A 678 50.50 -38.12 17.22
C VAL A 678 50.87 -36.61 17.38
N THR A 679 52.04 -36.25 17.95
CA THR A 679 52.43 -34.88 18.44
C THR A 679 53.94 -34.59 18.23
N PRO A 680 54.40 -33.30 18.20
CA PRO A 680 55.24 -32.74 19.29
C PRO A 680 54.96 -31.23 19.62
N THR A 681 54.79 -30.73 20.87
CA THR A 681 55.73 -30.40 22.01
C THR A 681 56.86 -29.39 21.70
N PRO A 682 57.21 -28.42 22.60
CA PRO A 682 57.36 -28.51 24.08
C PRO A 682 56.47 -27.53 24.93
N SER A 683 55.97 -27.88 26.14
CA SER A 683 56.58 -27.93 27.52
C SER A 683 56.59 -26.56 28.25
N ASN A 684 56.25 -26.37 29.55
CA ASN A 684 56.43 -27.20 30.76
C ASN A 684 55.21 -27.22 31.74
N THR A 685 55.32 -27.89 32.89
CA THR A 685 54.26 -28.08 33.94
C THR A 685 54.85 -28.01 35.36
N PRO A 686 54.04 -28.01 36.46
CA PRO A 686 53.81 -29.27 37.20
C PRO A 686 52.39 -29.48 37.81
N ARG A 687 52.18 -30.72 38.30
CA ARG A 687 50.95 -31.33 38.91
C ARG A 687 51.06 -31.35 40.47
N PRO A 688 50.19 -32.01 41.31
CA PRO A 688 49.22 -33.12 41.13
C PRO A 688 47.78 -32.75 41.59
N THR A 689 46.76 -33.59 41.89
CA THR A 689 46.64 -35.05 42.13
C THR A 689 45.39 -35.68 41.45
N ALA A 690 44.44 -36.32 42.17
CA ALA A 690 43.17 -36.97 41.74
C ALA A 690 42.55 -37.87 42.86
N THR A 691 41.30 -38.34 42.73
CA THR A 691 40.77 -39.70 43.15
C THR A 691 39.36 -39.96 42.56
N ILE A 692 38.96 -41.22 42.33
CA ILE A 692 37.70 -41.67 41.66
C ILE A 692 37.16 -42.96 42.32
N THR A 693 35.84 -43.17 42.45
CA THR A 693 35.21 -44.52 42.65
C THR A 693 33.75 -44.58 42.10
N THR A 694 33.21 -45.79 41.91
CA THR A 694 32.02 -46.15 41.09
C THR A 694 31.26 -47.37 41.69
N THR A 695 30.03 -47.81 41.36
CA THR A 695 28.80 -47.29 40.66
C THR A 695 27.68 -48.37 40.76
N ARG A 696 26.41 -48.05 40.35
CA ARG A 696 25.41 -48.95 39.67
C ARG A 696 24.15 -49.46 40.43
N THR A 697 22.95 -49.18 39.86
CA THR A 697 21.66 -49.95 39.95
C THR A 697 20.93 -50.02 41.32
N ARG A 698 19.58 -50.18 41.44
CA ARG A 698 18.53 -50.68 40.52
C ARG A 698 17.10 -50.14 40.82
N THR A 699 16.19 -50.29 39.85
CA THR A 699 14.75 -49.95 39.77
C THR A 699 13.79 -50.64 40.78
N ARG A 700 12.68 -49.98 41.22
CA ARG A 700 11.26 -50.35 40.88
C ARG A 700 10.11 -49.75 41.77
N THR A 701 9.29 -48.88 41.16
CA THR A 701 7.79 -48.73 41.22
C THR A 701 6.98 -48.70 42.55
N ARG A 702 6.51 -47.48 42.92
CA ARG A 702 5.12 -47.05 43.32
C ARG A 702 4.33 -47.78 44.45
N THR A 703 3.81 -47.03 45.46
CA THR A 703 2.35 -46.73 45.71
C THR A 703 2.00 -46.22 47.15
N LYS A 704 1.39 -45.01 47.24
CA LYS A 704 0.51 -44.43 48.33
C LYS A 704 1.05 -44.11 49.75
N THR A 705 0.21 -43.32 50.48
CA THR A 705 0.01 -43.23 51.97
C THR A 705 0.82 -42.10 52.69
N PRO A 706 0.32 -41.43 53.78
CA PRO A 706 -0.99 -40.77 53.99
C PRO A 706 -0.93 -39.36 54.69
N THR A 707 -2.10 -38.77 54.95
CA THR A 707 -2.36 -37.62 55.87
C THR A 707 -2.82 -38.10 57.27
N ILE A 708 -2.51 -37.39 58.38
CA ILE A 708 -3.32 -37.41 59.64
C ILE A 708 -3.22 -36.07 60.44
N THR A 709 -4.32 -35.72 61.16
CA THR A 709 -4.45 -34.81 62.36
C THR A 709 -4.95 -33.39 62.06
N ALA A 710 -5.81 -32.68 62.84
CA ALA A 710 -6.96 -32.95 63.75
C ALA A 710 -7.76 -31.60 63.89
N THR A 711 -9.07 -31.44 64.15
CA THR A 711 -10.11 -32.07 65.02
C THR A 711 -10.01 -31.61 66.49
N PRO A 712 -11.09 -31.10 67.16
CA PRO A 712 -12.54 -31.39 67.09
C PRO A 712 -13.39 -30.24 66.47
N THR A 713 -14.70 -29.93 66.67
CA THR A 713 -15.73 -30.29 67.70
C THR A 713 -17.19 -30.19 67.14
N LYS A 714 -18.23 -30.23 67.99
CA LYS A 714 -19.70 -30.37 67.71
C LYS A 714 -20.55 -29.80 68.88
N THR A 715 -21.85 -29.48 68.84
CA THR A 715 -22.88 -29.20 67.79
C THR A 715 -24.16 -28.66 68.50
N GLY A 716 -25.01 -27.84 67.83
CA GLY A 716 -26.33 -27.38 68.33
C GLY A 716 -27.47 -27.60 67.29
N THR A 717 -28.76 -27.60 67.68
CA THR A 717 -29.88 -28.07 66.81
C THR A 717 -31.27 -27.54 67.23
N ARG A 718 -32.27 -27.59 66.31
CA ARG A 718 -33.75 -27.37 66.42
C ARG A 718 -34.26 -25.98 65.98
N THR A 719 -35.47 -25.78 65.38
CA THR A 719 -36.53 -26.71 64.90
C THR A 719 -37.53 -26.00 63.93
N ARG A 720 -38.00 -26.71 62.87
CA ARG A 720 -39.34 -26.67 62.17
C ARG A 720 -40.10 -25.29 62.10
N THR A 721 -40.62 -24.81 60.96
CA THR A 721 -41.69 -25.49 60.18
C THR A 721 -42.02 -24.79 58.84
N GLY A 722 -41.97 -25.52 57.72
CA GLY A 722 -42.89 -25.42 56.56
C GLY A 722 -42.81 -24.22 55.61
N THR A 723 -43.02 -24.49 54.31
CA THR A 723 -43.67 -23.61 53.30
C THR A 723 -44.10 -24.48 52.09
N ARG A 724 -45.09 -24.03 51.32
CA ARG A 724 -45.70 -24.73 50.18
C ARG A 724 -45.06 -24.30 48.85
N THR A 725 -45.08 -25.17 47.85
CA THR A 725 -44.60 -24.90 46.49
C THR A 725 -45.33 -23.73 45.81
N ARG A 726 -44.57 -22.82 45.21
CA ARG A 726 -44.91 -22.09 43.97
C ARG A 726 -43.62 -21.73 43.23
N THR A 727 -43.64 -21.83 41.92
CA THR A 727 -42.51 -21.47 41.04
C THR A 727 -42.44 -19.97 40.86
N GLU A 728 -41.27 -19.36 41.07
CA GLU A 728 -40.92 -18.01 40.63
C GLU A 728 -39.39 -17.94 40.41
N THR A 729 -38.94 -17.04 39.53
CA THR A 729 -37.63 -17.11 38.88
C THR A 729 -36.45 -16.77 39.81
N PRO A 730 -35.38 -17.59 39.86
CA PRO A 730 -34.13 -17.20 40.50
C PRO A 730 -33.29 -16.31 39.57
N THR A 731 -33.17 -15.02 39.91
CA THR A 731 -32.15 -14.15 39.33
C THR A 731 -30.77 -14.64 39.75
N ALA A 732 -29.92 -15.01 38.78
CA ALA A 732 -28.53 -15.33 39.03
C ALA A 732 -27.70 -14.05 39.19
N THR A 733 -27.58 -13.54 40.42
CA THR A 733 -26.57 -12.52 40.74
C THR A 733 -25.21 -13.19 40.79
N SER A 734 -24.41 -13.02 39.74
CA SER A 734 -23.00 -13.40 39.72
C SER A 734 -22.22 -12.51 40.70
N THR A 735 -21.81 -13.08 41.83
CA THR A 735 -20.75 -12.49 42.65
C THR A 735 -19.42 -12.71 41.93
N SER A 736 -18.94 -11.71 41.21
CA SER A 736 -17.55 -11.69 40.76
C SER A 736 -16.64 -11.70 41.99
N THR A 737 -15.80 -12.73 42.11
CA THR A 737 -14.49 -12.52 42.74
C THR A 737 -13.76 -11.48 41.89
N PRO A 738 -13.24 -10.39 42.46
CA PRO A 738 -12.41 -9.47 41.70
C PRO A 738 -11.13 -10.22 41.30
N THR A 739 -10.97 -10.43 40.00
CA THR A 739 -9.66 -10.53 39.37
C THR A 739 -8.81 -9.34 39.88
N PRO A 740 -7.48 -9.48 40.09
CA PRO A 740 -6.64 -8.29 40.17
C PRO A 740 -6.92 -7.38 38.95
N PRO A 741 -6.82 -6.04 39.09
CA PRO A 741 -6.81 -5.19 37.92
C PRO A 741 -5.64 -5.62 37.02
N PRO A 742 -5.80 -5.58 35.68
CA PRO A 742 -4.73 -5.92 34.76
C PRO A 742 -3.56 -4.94 34.97
N ILE A 743 -2.34 -5.43 34.75
CA ILE A 743 -1.10 -4.74 35.12
C ILE A 743 -0.32 -4.42 33.86
N CYS A 744 -0.66 -3.30 33.24
CA CYS A 744 0.02 -2.80 32.07
C CYS A 744 1.55 -2.76 32.26
N GLY A 745 2.27 -3.13 31.21
CA GLY A 745 3.73 -3.24 31.18
C GLY A 745 4.26 -4.54 31.78
N ASN A 746 3.52 -5.64 31.63
CA ASN A 746 3.94 -6.97 32.06
C ASN A 746 4.34 -7.91 30.90
N GLY A 747 4.00 -7.53 29.65
CA GLY A 747 4.30 -8.27 28.42
C GLY A 747 3.22 -9.29 28.03
N VAL A 748 2.04 -9.20 28.67
CA VAL A 748 0.89 -10.07 28.43
C VAL A 748 -0.38 -9.23 28.51
N ALA A 749 -0.91 -8.83 27.34
CA ALA A 749 -2.12 -8.04 27.25
C ALA A 749 -3.32 -8.81 27.82
N GLU A 750 -3.85 -8.38 28.97
CA GLU A 750 -4.93 -9.09 29.68
C GLU A 750 -6.13 -8.20 30.04
N GLY A 751 -7.34 -8.77 29.94
CA GLY A 751 -8.57 -8.18 30.45
C GLY A 751 -9.18 -7.04 29.61
N LEU A 752 -8.67 -5.82 29.76
CA LEU A 752 -9.18 -4.61 29.08
C LEU A 752 -8.09 -3.85 28.28
N GLU A 753 -6.89 -4.42 28.25
CA GLU A 753 -5.71 -3.88 27.60
C GLU A 753 -5.81 -4.04 26.08
N GLN A 754 -5.44 -3.00 25.33
CA GLN A 754 -5.48 -2.99 23.85
C GLN A 754 -4.20 -3.59 23.23
N CYS A 755 -3.16 -3.67 24.07
CA CYS A 755 -1.78 -4.06 23.87
C CYS A 755 -1.15 -4.22 25.27
N ASP A 756 0.00 -4.88 25.38
CA ASP A 756 0.97 -4.76 26.48
C ASP A 756 2.29 -5.29 25.93
N ASP A 757 3.30 -4.43 25.83
CA ASP A 757 4.60 -4.73 25.25
C ASP A 757 5.70 -5.08 26.28
N GLY A 758 5.35 -5.09 27.58
CA GLY A 758 6.30 -5.31 28.66
C GLY A 758 6.81 -4.04 29.33
N ASN A 759 6.26 -2.87 29.01
CA ASN A 759 6.69 -1.61 29.62
C ASN A 759 5.57 -0.55 29.84
N LEU A 760 5.93 0.62 30.36
CA LEU A 760 5.00 1.69 30.80
C LEU A 760 5.44 3.07 30.28
N ILE A 761 6.01 3.11 29.08
CA ILE A 761 6.32 4.33 28.34
C ILE A 761 5.04 4.72 27.57
N ASP A 762 4.86 6.02 27.33
CA ASP A 762 3.88 6.50 26.35
C ASP A 762 4.69 6.91 25.09
N GLY A 763 4.32 6.41 23.91
CA GLY A 763 4.91 6.77 22.62
C GLY A 763 5.65 5.66 21.85
N ASP A 764 5.63 4.41 22.31
CA ASP A 764 6.26 3.25 21.65
C ASP A 764 5.25 2.23 21.07
N GLY A 765 3.96 2.54 21.13
CA GLY A 765 2.88 1.76 20.52
C GLY A 765 1.91 1.16 21.54
N CYS A 766 2.28 1.13 22.83
CA CYS A 766 1.37 0.81 23.91
C CYS A 766 1.53 1.74 25.12
N SER A 767 0.55 2.63 25.32
CA SER A 767 0.63 3.62 26.40
C SER A 767 0.79 2.99 27.78
N SER A 768 1.23 3.78 28.75
CA SER A 768 1.24 3.45 30.19
C SER A 768 -0.14 3.11 30.80
N THR A 769 -1.21 3.19 30.01
CA THR A 769 -2.57 2.76 30.36
C THR A 769 -3.07 1.56 29.52
N CYS A 770 -2.16 0.95 28.75
CA CYS A 770 -2.36 -0.14 27.81
C CYS A 770 -3.45 0.15 26.78
N THR A 771 -3.31 1.33 26.15
CA THR A 771 -4.04 1.70 24.93
C THR A 771 -3.09 1.77 23.75
N VAL A 772 -3.49 1.27 22.59
CA VAL A 772 -2.67 1.42 21.38
C VAL A 772 -2.64 2.89 20.99
N GLU A 773 -1.46 3.36 20.61
CA GLU A 773 -1.19 4.76 20.34
C GLU A 773 -1.24 5.03 18.83
N ALA A 774 -1.67 6.24 18.45
CA ALA A 774 -1.78 6.62 17.04
C ALA A 774 -0.38 6.88 16.45
N GLY A 775 -0.06 6.24 15.32
CA GLY A 775 1.26 6.27 14.68
C GLY A 775 2.13 5.04 14.95
N GLY A 776 1.69 4.09 15.78
CA GLY A 776 2.33 2.78 15.87
C GLY A 776 1.86 1.83 14.77
N SER A 777 2.78 1.07 14.17
CA SER A 777 2.41 -0.03 13.26
C SER A 777 1.43 -1.00 13.93
N LEU A 778 0.49 -1.55 13.15
CA LEU A 778 -0.60 -2.40 13.67
C LEU A 778 -0.10 -3.63 14.46
N CYS A 779 1.12 -4.09 14.16
CA CYS A 779 1.78 -5.22 14.84
C CYS A 779 2.68 -4.83 16.01
N THR A 780 2.94 -3.54 16.26
CA THR A 780 3.74 -3.08 17.40
C THR A 780 3.07 -3.50 18.72
N GLY A 781 3.90 -3.97 19.67
CA GLY A 781 3.43 -4.47 20.97
C GLY A 781 2.60 -5.76 20.92
N VAL A 782 2.47 -6.46 19.77
CA VAL A 782 1.73 -7.74 19.68
C VAL A 782 2.68 -8.91 19.97
N PRO A 783 2.44 -9.73 21.02
CA PRO A 783 3.31 -10.87 21.34
C PRO A 783 3.29 -11.96 20.24
N THR A 784 4.45 -12.26 19.66
CA THR A 784 4.59 -13.23 18.57
C THR A 784 4.89 -14.65 19.08
N HIS A 785 4.28 -15.66 18.45
CA HIS A 785 4.23 -17.03 18.97
C HIS A 785 4.72 -18.09 17.96
N SER A 786 6.02 -18.12 17.69
CA SER A 786 6.64 -19.16 16.84
C SER A 786 6.78 -20.53 17.50
N GLY A 787 6.67 -21.59 16.72
CA GLY A 787 6.87 -22.99 17.14
C GLY A 787 5.74 -23.59 17.98
N THR A 788 4.62 -22.89 18.14
CA THR A 788 3.41 -23.36 18.85
C THR A 788 2.46 -24.11 17.91
N SER A 789 1.60 -24.98 18.46
CA SER A 789 0.40 -25.46 17.73
C SER A 789 -0.66 -24.37 17.71
N LEU A 790 -1.69 -24.48 16.87
CA LEU A 790 -2.82 -23.55 16.89
C LEU A 790 -3.89 -23.95 17.93
N HIS A 791 -4.74 -23.00 18.31
CA HIS A 791 -5.94 -23.18 19.14
C HIS A 791 -7.01 -22.12 18.79
N THR A 792 -8.23 -22.24 19.31
CA THR A 792 -9.30 -21.23 19.16
C THR A 792 -9.71 -20.60 20.49
N GLU A 793 -9.72 -19.27 20.53
CA GLU A 793 -10.23 -18.51 21.68
C GLU A 793 -11.66 -18.02 21.41
N LEU A 794 -12.56 -18.12 22.40
CA LEU A 794 -13.94 -17.62 22.28
C LEU A 794 -13.98 -16.11 22.51
N VAL A 795 -14.35 -15.35 21.49
CA VAL A 795 -14.39 -13.88 21.49
C VAL A 795 -15.77 -13.34 21.85
N ALA A 796 -16.82 -13.98 21.34
CA ALA A 796 -18.20 -13.62 21.62
C ALA A 796 -19.12 -14.85 21.54
N ALA A 797 -20.20 -14.84 22.33
CA ALA A 797 -21.22 -15.88 22.36
C ALA A 797 -22.61 -15.29 22.60
N GLY A 798 -23.66 -16.04 22.22
CA GLY A 798 -25.05 -15.58 22.32
C GLY A 798 -25.44 -14.57 21.23
N LEU A 799 -24.77 -14.63 20.08
CA LEU A 799 -25.09 -13.88 18.87
C LEU A 799 -26.22 -14.56 18.08
N SER A 800 -26.95 -13.80 17.27
CA SER A 800 -28.02 -14.32 16.41
C SER A 800 -27.47 -14.77 15.05
N SER A 801 -26.99 -16.01 14.93
CA SER A 801 -26.44 -16.54 13.68
C SER A 801 -25.38 -15.63 13.04
N PRO A 802 -24.17 -15.49 13.63
CA PRO A 802 -23.12 -14.66 13.07
C PRO A 802 -22.70 -15.17 11.68
N LEU A 803 -22.55 -14.26 10.73
CA LEU A 803 -22.20 -14.55 9.33
C LEU A 803 -20.95 -13.83 8.84
N PHE A 804 -20.43 -12.82 9.52
CA PHE A 804 -19.18 -12.16 9.11
C PHE A 804 -18.53 -11.40 10.26
N VAL A 805 -17.20 -11.25 10.22
CA VAL A 805 -16.41 -10.43 11.13
C VAL A 805 -15.48 -9.54 10.32
N THR A 806 -15.43 -8.25 10.61
CA THR A 806 -14.42 -7.34 10.05
C THR A 806 -14.13 -6.19 11.00
N ALA A 807 -13.06 -5.43 10.75
CA ALA A 807 -12.78 -4.16 11.41
C ALA A 807 -12.52 -3.07 10.36
N PRO A 808 -12.78 -1.80 10.67
CA PRO A 808 -12.29 -0.70 9.84
C PRO A 808 -10.76 -0.72 9.70
N PRO A 809 -10.20 -0.22 8.59
CA PRO A 809 -8.78 0.06 8.49
C PRO A 809 -8.29 0.91 9.68
N GLY A 810 -7.18 0.49 10.29
CA GLY A 810 -6.61 1.13 11.49
C GLY A 810 -7.28 0.78 12.84
N ASP A 811 -8.49 0.21 12.86
CA ASP A 811 -9.25 0.02 14.12
C ASP A 811 -8.88 -1.29 14.84
N VAL A 812 -7.74 -1.27 15.52
CA VAL A 812 -7.28 -2.39 16.38
C VAL A 812 -8.15 -2.61 17.63
N GLY A 813 -9.03 -1.66 17.96
CA GLY A 813 -9.82 -1.68 19.19
C GLY A 813 -11.18 -2.37 19.07
N ARG A 814 -11.68 -2.59 17.84
CA ARG A 814 -13.05 -3.07 17.60
C ARG A 814 -13.13 -4.05 16.44
N ILE A 815 -13.93 -5.11 16.63
CA ILE A 815 -14.45 -5.93 15.53
C ILE A 815 -15.97 -5.81 15.46
N PHE A 816 -16.47 -5.84 14.23
CA PHE A 816 -17.87 -5.70 13.88
C PHE A 816 -18.39 -7.04 13.38
N ILE A 817 -19.39 -7.58 14.07
CA ILE A 817 -19.96 -8.91 13.83
C ILE A 817 -21.32 -8.76 13.17
N VAL A 818 -21.45 -9.26 11.95
CA VAL A 818 -22.70 -9.30 11.19
C VAL A 818 -23.56 -10.47 11.66
N GLN A 819 -24.80 -10.21 12.07
CA GLN A 819 -25.79 -11.23 12.39
C GLN A 819 -26.78 -11.40 11.22
N GLN A 820 -27.12 -12.65 10.87
CA GLN A 820 -28.05 -12.96 9.78
C GLN A 820 -29.41 -12.25 9.92
N THR A 821 -29.85 -12.01 11.17
CA THR A 821 -31.11 -11.35 11.53
C THR A 821 -31.17 -9.85 11.22
N GLY A 822 -30.06 -9.22 10.82
CA GLY A 822 -30.02 -7.84 10.34
C GLY A 822 -29.33 -6.83 11.25
N GLU A 823 -28.75 -7.25 12.36
CA GLU A 823 -28.02 -6.37 13.28
C GLU A 823 -26.50 -6.53 13.13
N ILE A 824 -25.76 -5.42 13.27
CA ILE A 824 -24.31 -5.45 13.38
C ILE A 824 -23.95 -5.19 14.85
N ARG A 825 -23.14 -6.06 15.44
CA ARG A 825 -22.70 -5.99 16.84
C ARG A 825 -21.23 -5.58 16.90
N ILE A 826 -20.81 -4.98 18.01
CA ILE A 826 -19.40 -4.60 18.24
C ILE A 826 -18.85 -5.41 19.40
N VAL A 827 -17.68 -6.03 19.21
CA VAL A 827 -16.79 -6.39 20.32
C VAL A 827 -15.71 -5.32 20.37
N LYS A 828 -15.58 -4.67 21.52
CA LYS A 828 -14.64 -3.57 21.77
C LYS A 828 -13.74 -3.97 22.93
N LEU A 829 -12.43 -4.07 22.68
CA LEU A 829 -11.43 -4.51 23.67
C LEU A 829 -11.83 -5.82 24.36
N GLY A 830 -12.12 -6.86 23.55
CA GLY A 830 -12.57 -8.17 24.03
C GLY A 830 -14.01 -8.22 24.59
N VAL A 831 -14.70 -7.09 24.76
CA VAL A 831 -16.05 -7.03 25.35
C VAL A 831 -17.13 -6.81 24.30
N LEU A 832 -18.05 -7.77 24.16
CA LEU A 832 -19.27 -7.63 23.35
C LEU A 832 -20.17 -6.53 23.92
N LEU A 833 -20.38 -5.46 23.16
CA LEU A 833 -21.21 -4.33 23.56
C LEU A 833 -22.70 -4.70 23.57
N GLY A 834 -23.43 -4.17 24.55
CA GLY A 834 -24.87 -4.44 24.73
C GLY A 834 -25.80 -3.76 23.72
N GLY A 835 -25.27 -2.97 22.79
CA GLY A 835 -26.00 -2.33 21.70
C GLY A 835 -25.74 -2.97 20.34
N ASN A 836 -26.34 -2.38 19.31
CA ASN A 836 -26.07 -2.65 17.91
C ASN A 836 -25.40 -1.41 17.30
N PHE A 837 -24.41 -1.60 16.42
CA PHE A 837 -23.87 -0.53 15.59
C PHE A 837 -24.93 0.00 14.64
N ILE A 838 -25.66 -0.92 13.98
CA ILE A 838 -26.87 -0.66 13.21
C ILE A 838 -27.85 -1.83 13.37
N ASP A 839 -29.14 -1.54 13.27
CA ASP A 839 -30.22 -2.51 13.24
C ASP A 839 -31.02 -2.34 11.93
N LEU A 840 -30.89 -3.31 11.04
CA LEU A 840 -31.60 -3.41 9.76
C LEU A 840 -32.64 -4.53 9.77
N SER A 841 -32.92 -5.17 10.91
CA SER A 841 -33.85 -6.32 11.03
C SER A 841 -35.26 -6.03 10.48
N GLY A 842 -35.69 -4.77 10.50
CA GLY A 842 -36.95 -4.31 9.89
C GLY A 842 -36.96 -4.22 8.36
N LYS A 843 -35.82 -4.41 7.68
CA LYS A 843 -35.67 -4.43 6.21
C LYS A 843 -35.32 -5.81 5.66
N VAL A 844 -34.69 -6.64 6.49
CA VAL A 844 -34.05 -7.91 6.09
C VAL A 844 -35.05 -9.07 6.05
N ALA A 845 -35.03 -9.85 4.97
CA ALA A 845 -35.51 -11.24 5.00
C ALA A 845 -34.34 -12.15 5.41
N CYS A 846 -34.56 -13.05 6.37
CA CYS A 846 -33.48 -13.84 6.98
C CYS A 846 -33.78 -15.35 7.04
N CYS A 847 -32.72 -16.11 7.32
CA CYS A 847 -32.61 -17.57 7.41
C CYS A 847 -32.43 -18.27 6.06
N GLY A 848 -31.75 -19.43 6.07
CA GLY A 848 -31.22 -20.05 4.86
C GLY A 848 -29.97 -19.30 4.39
N GLU A 849 -29.89 -19.00 3.10
CA GLU A 849 -28.84 -18.14 2.52
C GLU A 849 -29.24 -16.65 2.48
N GLN A 850 -30.43 -16.31 3.00
CA GLN A 850 -30.93 -14.94 3.06
C GLN A 850 -30.63 -14.31 4.43
N GLY A 851 -30.34 -13.01 4.45
CA GLY A 851 -30.06 -12.26 5.68
C GLY A 851 -29.39 -10.92 5.41
N LEU A 852 -28.75 -10.36 6.44
CA LEU A 852 -27.63 -9.42 6.27
C LEU A 852 -26.37 -10.28 6.10
N LEU A 853 -25.69 -10.15 4.96
CA LEU A 853 -24.75 -11.16 4.46
C LEU A 853 -23.29 -10.71 4.51
N SER A 854 -22.98 -9.41 4.36
CA SER A 854 -21.61 -8.90 4.52
C SER A 854 -21.57 -7.42 4.91
N LEU A 855 -20.39 -6.99 5.34
CA LEU A 855 -20.04 -5.64 5.77
C LEU A 855 -18.64 -5.31 5.23
N ALA A 856 -18.50 -4.24 4.45
CA ALA A 856 -17.20 -3.71 4.05
C ALA A 856 -17.05 -2.26 4.50
N PHE A 857 -16.00 -1.95 5.25
CA PHE A 857 -15.63 -0.56 5.56
C PHE A 857 -14.91 0.06 4.36
N HIS A 858 -15.14 1.34 4.09
CA HIS A 858 -14.37 2.06 3.07
C HIS A 858 -12.88 2.07 3.43
N PRO A 859 -11.94 2.01 2.48
CA PRO A 859 -10.50 2.18 2.77
C PRO A 859 -10.24 3.47 3.58
N GLN A 860 -10.88 4.56 3.18
CA GLN A 860 -10.87 5.85 3.88
C GLN A 860 -11.95 6.01 4.98
N TYR A 861 -12.37 4.93 5.67
CA TYR A 861 -13.44 5.01 6.69
C TYR A 861 -13.12 6.02 7.80
N ALA A 862 -11.84 6.16 8.19
CA ALA A 862 -11.42 7.09 9.24
C ALA A 862 -11.77 8.56 8.93
N SER A 863 -11.74 8.97 7.65
CA SER A 863 -12.06 10.35 7.24
C SER A 863 -13.51 10.51 6.75
N ASN A 864 -14.05 9.52 6.02
CA ASN A 864 -15.37 9.65 5.38
C ASN A 864 -16.52 8.92 6.09
N GLY A 865 -16.21 8.02 7.03
CA GLY A 865 -17.17 7.30 7.85
C GLY A 865 -18.07 6.29 7.13
N ARG A 866 -17.84 6.00 5.83
CA ARG A 866 -18.72 5.17 5.00
C ARG A 866 -18.48 3.67 5.21
N PHE A 867 -19.56 2.91 5.37
CA PHE A 867 -19.52 1.45 5.34
C PHE A 867 -20.66 0.89 4.50
N TYR A 868 -20.42 -0.28 3.92
CA TYR A 868 -21.19 -0.89 2.84
C TYR A 868 -21.73 -2.23 3.36
N VAL A 869 -22.99 -2.54 3.06
CA VAL A 869 -23.64 -3.78 3.48
C VAL A 869 -24.40 -4.43 2.33
N ASP A 870 -24.35 -5.75 2.30
CA ASP A 870 -25.21 -6.60 1.46
C ASP A 870 -26.29 -7.23 2.33
N TYR A 871 -27.56 -7.11 1.91
CA TYR A 871 -28.65 -7.81 2.56
C TYR A 871 -29.76 -8.23 1.59
N THR A 872 -30.48 -9.28 1.96
CA THR A 872 -31.73 -9.68 1.30
C THR A 872 -32.91 -8.86 1.86
N ASP A 873 -33.64 -8.14 1.01
CA ASP A 873 -34.82 -7.35 1.42
C ASP A 873 -36.05 -8.23 1.73
N THR A 874 -37.07 -7.63 2.37
CA THR A 874 -38.36 -8.30 2.66
C THR A 874 -39.15 -8.82 1.44
N SER A 875 -38.70 -8.55 0.21
CA SER A 875 -39.26 -9.12 -1.04
C SER A 875 -38.41 -10.26 -1.62
N GLY A 876 -37.22 -10.50 -1.09
CA GLY A 876 -36.25 -11.50 -1.54
C GLY A 876 -35.15 -10.97 -2.48
N ASN A 877 -35.07 -9.66 -2.74
CA ASN A 877 -34.00 -9.09 -3.59
C ASN A 877 -32.72 -8.91 -2.77
N THR A 878 -31.55 -9.10 -3.37
CA THR A 878 -30.29 -8.65 -2.76
C THR A 878 -30.13 -7.14 -2.98
N VAL A 879 -29.79 -6.41 -1.92
CA VAL A 879 -29.58 -4.96 -1.90
C VAL A 879 -28.17 -4.68 -1.38
N VAL A 880 -27.37 -3.98 -2.19
CA VAL A 880 -26.08 -3.43 -1.75
C VAL A 880 -26.29 -1.94 -1.48
N SER A 881 -25.88 -1.48 -0.31
CA SER A 881 -26.09 -0.09 0.13
C SER A 881 -24.99 0.39 1.06
N TRP A 882 -24.78 1.70 1.14
CA TRP A 882 -23.89 2.31 2.12
C TRP A 882 -24.62 3.16 3.16
N PHE A 883 -23.98 3.25 4.32
CA PHE A 883 -24.37 4.03 5.49
C PHE A 883 -23.15 4.79 6.00
N GLN A 884 -23.35 5.76 6.89
CA GLN A 884 -22.26 6.46 7.57
C GLN A 884 -22.31 6.24 9.08
N VAL A 885 -21.14 6.22 9.72
CA VAL A 885 -21.01 6.30 11.18
C VAL A 885 -21.60 7.61 11.71
N SER A 886 -22.07 7.61 12.95
CA SER A 886 -22.51 8.82 13.63
C SER A 886 -21.35 9.55 14.31
N ALA A 887 -21.63 10.64 15.04
CA ALA A 887 -20.63 11.28 15.91
C ALA A 887 -20.26 10.44 17.15
N ASP A 888 -21.04 9.40 17.46
CA ASP A 888 -20.61 8.29 18.32
C ASP A 888 -20.06 7.19 17.38
N PRO A 889 -18.76 6.83 17.47
CA PRO A 889 -18.15 5.88 16.56
C PRO A 889 -18.72 4.46 16.71
N ASP A 890 -19.32 4.12 17.87
CA ASP A 890 -19.92 2.81 18.13
C ASP A 890 -21.39 2.73 17.63
N VAL A 891 -21.90 3.75 16.95
CA VAL A 891 -23.28 3.83 16.42
C VAL A 891 -23.33 4.42 15.01
N ALA A 892 -24.07 3.78 14.11
CA ALA A 892 -24.30 4.27 12.74
C ALA A 892 -25.49 5.22 12.60
N LEU A 893 -25.47 6.04 11.55
CA LEU A 893 -26.64 6.77 11.05
C LEU A 893 -27.57 5.80 10.29
N THR A 894 -28.88 5.97 10.45
CA THR A 894 -29.89 5.14 9.77
C THR A 894 -30.21 5.63 8.33
N THR A 895 -29.42 6.54 7.78
CA THR A 895 -29.58 7.05 6.41
C THR A 895 -28.93 6.07 5.45
N GLU A 896 -29.74 5.46 4.58
CA GLU A 896 -29.32 4.45 3.62
C GLU A 896 -29.13 5.07 2.23
N HIS A 897 -28.05 4.69 1.57
CA HIS A 897 -27.74 5.03 0.19
C HIS A 897 -27.61 3.73 -0.61
N VAL A 898 -28.70 3.31 -1.27
CA VAL A 898 -28.70 2.09 -2.11
C VAL A 898 -27.81 2.29 -3.32
N ILE A 899 -26.90 1.35 -3.56
CA ILE A 899 -25.99 1.32 -4.71
C ILE A 899 -26.66 0.56 -5.86
N LEU A 900 -27.06 -0.68 -5.59
CA LEU A 900 -27.76 -1.53 -6.57
C LEU A 900 -28.74 -2.49 -5.88
N THR A 901 -29.60 -3.11 -6.68
CA THR A 901 -30.58 -4.09 -6.19
C THR A 901 -30.81 -5.17 -7.26
N GLN A 902 -30.50 -6.41 -6.92
CA GLN A 902 -30.61 -7.58 -7.80
C GLN A 902 -31.79 -8.46 -7.35
N ALA A 903 -32.77 -8.64 -8.23
CA ALA A 903 -33.89 -9.54 -7.97
C ALA A 903 -33.42 -10.99 -8.00
N GLN A 904 -33.66 -11.75 -6.93
CA GLN A 904 -33.26 -13.15 -6.82
C GLN A 904 -34.40 -14.07 -7.29
N PRO A 905 -34.17 -14.96 -8.27
CA PRO A 905 -35.18 -15.90 -8.77
C PRO A 905 -35.65 -16.93 -7.72
N PHE A 906 -34.76 -17.33 -6.80
CA PHE A 906 -35.01 -18.26 -5.70
C PHE A 906 -34.39 -17.75 -4.39
N SER A 907 -34.74 -18.36 -3.26
CA SER A 907 -34.29 -17.95 -1.91
C SER A 907 -32.96 -18.61 -1.50
N ASN A 908 -32.08 -18.84 -2.46
CA ASN A 908 -30.85 -19.61 -2.31
C ASN A 908 -29.86 -19.26 -3.46
N HIS A 909 -28.57 -19.55 -3.30
CA HIS A 909 -27.45 -19.03 -4.09
C HIS A 909 -27.45 -17.50 -4.21
N ASN A 910 -27.53 -16.82 -3.07
CA ASN A 910 -27.66 -15.36 -3.05
C ASN A 910 -26.30 -14.62 -3.15
N GLY A 911 -25.17 -15.30 -2.87
CA GLY A 911 -23.85 -14.68 -2.75
C GLY A 911 -23.79 -13.74 -1.54
N GLY A 912 -23.49 -12.47 -1.77
CA GLY A 912 -23.58 -11.40 -0.79
C GLY A 912 -22.27 -11.06 -0.06
N GLN A 913 -21.12 -11.59 -0.47
CA GLN A 913 -19.82 -11.10 0.03
C GLN A 913 -19.48 -9.75 -0.61
N LEU A 914 -19.06 -8.80 0.25
CA LEU A 914 -18.48 -7.52 -0.12
C LEU A 914 -17.04 -7.46 0.38
N GLN A 915 -16.11 -7.01 -0.46
CA GLN A 915 -14.77 -6.63 0.00
C GLN A 915 -14.18 -5.56 -0.92
N PHE A 916 -13.35 -4.66 -0.38
CA PHE A 916 -12.55 -3.76 -1.20
C PHE A 916 -11.28 -4.49 -1.67
N GLY A 917 -10.90 -4.28 -2.93
CA GLY A 917 -9.60 -4.71 -3.44
C GLY A 917 -8.47 -3.79 -2.97
N THR A 918 -7.22 -4.20 -3.20
CA THR A 918 -6.03 -3.33 -3.06
C THR A 918 -6.07 -2.15 -4.03
N ASP A 919 -6.82 -2.29 -5.13
CA ASP A 919 -7.16 -1.24 -6.11
C ASP A 919 -8.17 -0.20 -5.60
N GLY A 920 -8.68 -0.33 -4.37
CA GLY A 920 -9.64 0.60 -3.77
C GLY A 920 -11.08 0.50 -4.29
N PHE A 921 -11.39 -0.44 -5.19
CA PHE A 921 -12.75 -0.64 -5.72
C PHE A 921 -13.55 -1.66 -4.89
N LEU A 922 -14.88 -1.53 -4.90
CA LEU A 922 -15.78 -2.43 -4.18
C LEU A 922 -16.11 -3.65 -5.05
N TYR A 923 -15.74 -4.83 -4.58
CA TYR A 923 -16.10 -6.11 -5.20
C TYR A 923 -17.37 -6.68 -4.55
N ILE A 924 -18.26 -7.23 -5.38
CA ILE A 924 -19.60 -7.69 -4.98
C ILE A 924 -19.86 -9.09 -5.56
N GLY A 925 -20.00 -10.10 -4.70
CA GLY A 925 -20.25 -11.49 -5.12
C GLY A 925 -21.74 -11.80 -5.23
N PHE A 926 -22.17 -12.35 -6.37
CA PHE A 926 -23.54 -12.81 -6.61
C PHE A 926 -23.53 -14.28 -7.06
N GLY A 927 -24.27 -15.14 -6.34
CA GLY A 927 -24.59 -16.47 -6.81
C GLY A 927 -25.52 -16.45 -8.03
N ASP A 928 -25.73 -17.62 -8.66
CA ASP A 928 -26.55 -17.79 -9.86
C ASP A 928 -28.04 -17.47 -9.66
N GLY A 929 -28.47 -17.21 -8.42
CA GLY A 929 -29.82 -16.86 -8.02
C GLY A 929 -30.72 -18.07 -7.74
N GLY A 930 -30.17 -19.29 -7.74
CA GLY A 930 -30.70 -20.45 -7.04
C GLY A 930 -31.33 -21.54 -7.89
N SER A 931 -31.92 -22.51 -7.19
CA SER A 931 -32.33 -23.83 -7.70
C SER A 931 -31.14 -24.70 -8.16
N GLY A 932 -31.35 -26.02 -8.19
CA GLY A 932 -30.31 -26.96 -8.62
C GLY A 932 -29.98 -26.86 -10.11
N GLY A 933 -28.68 -26.80 -10.41
CA GLY A 933 -28.13 -26.92 -11.77
C GLY A 933 -28.29 -25.71 -12.69
N ASP A 934 -28.47 -24.50 -12.14
CA ASP A 934 -28.67 -23.23 -12.88
C ASP A 934 -29.72 -23.34 -14.01
N PRO A 935 -31.02 -23.46 -13.66
CA PRO A 935 -32.09 -23.61 -14.65
C PRO A 935 -32.32 -22.34 -15.50
N LEU A 936 -31.61 -21.25 -15.21
CA LEU A 936 -31.65 -20.00 -15.97
C LEU A 936 -30.40 -19.80 -16.83
N GLY A 937 -29.30 -20.51 -16.60
CA GLY A 937 -28.01 -20.31 -17.25
C GLY A 937 -27.34 -18.99 -16.83
N ASN A 938 -27.62 -18.50 -15.62
CA ASN A 938 -27.11 -17.23 -15.10
C ASN A 938 -25.58 -17.22 -14.94
N GLY A 939 -24.94 -18.32 -14.52
CA GLY A 939 -23.48 -18.41 -14.37
C GLY A 939 -22.72 -17.96 -15.64
N GLN A 940 -23.12 -18.49 -16.80
CA GLN A 940 -22.56 -18.14 -18.11
C GLN A 940 -23.20 -16.91 -18.78
N LYS A 941 -24.42 -16.50 -18.40
CA LYS A 941 -25.05 -15.28 -18.96
C LYS A 941 -24.31 -14.04 -18.51
N THR A 942 -24.00 -13.18 -19.48
CA THR A 942 -23.31 -11.90 -19.26
C THR A 942 -24.26 -10.71 -19.10
N SER A 943 -25.57 -10.92 -19.30
CA SER A 943 -26.62 -9.88 -19.26
C SER A 943 -27.33 -9.80 -17.90
N THR A 944 -26.66 -10.22 -16.82
CA THR A 944 -27.14 -10.22 -15.44
C THR A 944 -25.96 -10.29 -14.49
N TRP A 945 -26.10 -9.70 -13.30
CA TRP A 945 -25.12 -9.79 -12.22
C TRP A 945 -25.15 -11.15 -11.49
N LEU A 946 -26.16 -11.99 -11.71
CA LEU A 946 -26.23 -13.31 -11.07
C LEU A 946 -25.15 -14.26 -11.62
N GLY A 947 -24.46 -14.98 -10.73
CA GLY A 947 -23.35 -15.89 -11.05
C GLY A 947 -22.09 -15.12 -11.48
N LYS A 948 -21.76 -14.05 -10.76
CA LYS A 948 -20.67 -13.11 -11.05
C LYS A 948 -19.96 -12.67 -9.77
N ILE A 949 -18.72 -12.20 -9.95
CA ILE A 949 -18.15 -11.17 -9.08
C ILE A 949 -18.19 -9.86 -9.88
N LEU A 950 -18.71 -8.80 -9.27
CA LEU A 950 -18.68 -7.45 -9.83
C LEU A 950 -17.55 -6.63 -9.21
N ARG A 951 -17.18 -5.53 -9.85
CA ARG A 951 -16.22 -4.52 -9.37
C ARG A 951 -16.70 -3.13 -9.75
N VAL A 952 -16.91 -2.25 -8.77
CA VAL A 952 -17.48 -0.90 -8.96
C VAL A 952 -16.73 0.17 -8.17
N ASP A 953 -16.69 1.39 -8.70
CA ASP A 953 -16.18 2.57 -7.99
C ASP A 953 -17.31 3.26 -7.20
N VAL A 954 -17.04 3.55 -5.93
CA VAL A 954 -17.99 4.15 -4.97
C VAL A 954 -17.53 5.51 -4.44
N ASN A 955 -16.46 6.08 -5.03
CA ASN A 955 -15.90 7.39 -4.68
C ASN A 955 -16.57 8.55 -5.45
N GLY A 956 -17.10 8.27 -6.64
CA GLY A 956 -17.68 9.26 -7.54
C GLY A 956 -18.89 10.06 -7.03
N THR A 957 -19.32 11.04 -7.83
CA THR A 957 -20.50 11.88 -7.59
C THR A 957 -21.82 11.24 -8.04
N SER A 958 -21.75 10.04 -8.61
CA SER A 958 -22.85 9.19 -9.05
C SER A 958 -23.34 8.27 -7.91
N THR A 959 -24.13 7.24 -8.24
CA THR A 959 -24.46 6.16 -7.28
C THR A 959 -23.31 5.15 -7.14
N TYR A 960 -22.70 4.83 -8.28
CA TYR A 960 -21.40 4.19 -8.46
C TYR A 960 -20.92 4.50 -9.89
N ASN A 961 -19.61 4.42 -10.13
CA ASN A 961 -19.03 4.43 -11.47
C ASN A 961 -18.55 3.02 -11.87
N ILE A 962 -18.30 2.83 -13.16
CA ILE A 962 -17.60 1.68 -13.71
C ILE A 962 -16.10 2.01 -13.75
N PRO A 963 -15.21 1.22 -13.12
CA PRO A 963 -13.78 1.35 -13.31
C PRO A 963 -13.40 1.10 -14.79
N PRO A 964 -12.64 2.00 -15.45
CA PRO A 964 -12.26 1.83 -16.86
C PRO A 964 -11.48 0.54 -17.16
N SER A 965 -10.82 -0.03 -16.14
CA SER A 965 -10.10 -1.30 -16.20
C SER A 965 -10.97 -2.55 -15.97
N ASN A 966 -12.30 -2.43 -15.93
CA ASN A 966 -13.16 -3.61 -15.93
C ASN A 966 -13.08 -4.35 -17.30
N PRO A 967 -13.10 -5.69 -17.32
CA PRO A 967 -12.82 -6.50 -18.52
C PRO A 967 -13.89 -6.42 -19.62
N PHE A 968 -15.03 -5.76 -19.37
CA PHE A 968 -16.16 -5.72 -20.31
C PHE A 968 -16.78 -4.34 -20.57
N VAL A 969 -16.11 -3.24 -20.20
CA VAL A 969 -16.63 -1.87 -20.37
C VAL A 969 -17.06 -1.59 -21.81
N GLY A 970 -18.34 -1.28 -22.04
CA GLY A 970 -18.84 -0.91 -23.36
C GLY A 970 -20.36 -0.91 -23.51
N ALA A 971 -20.82 -0.58 -24.73
CA ALA A 971 -22.24 -0.42 -25.00
C ALA A 971 -23.01 -1.76 -25.15
N GLY A 972 -23.34 -2.43 -24.03
CA GLY A 972 -24.58 -3.22 -23.92
C GLY A 972 -24.54 -4.54 -23.17
N ASN A 973 -23.80 -5.53 -23.66
CA ASN A 973 -23.72 -6.89 -23.09
C ASN A 973 -22.37 -7.53 -23.47
N PRO A 974 -21.49 -7.93 -22.53
CA PRO A 974 -21.69 -8.04 -21.08
C PRO A 974 -22.05 -6.74 -20.35
N LEU A 975 -22.50 -6.87 -19.10
CA LEU A 975 -22.69 -5.73 -18.21
C LEU A 975 -21.34 -5.21 -17.69
N ASP A 976 -21.20 -3.90 -17.66
CA ASP A 976 -19.97 -3.17 -17.34
C ASP A 976 -19.43 -3.45 -15.92
N GLU A 977 -20.30 -3.79 -14.96
CA GLU A 977 -19.89 -4.07 -13.59
C GLU A 977 -19.17 -5.42 -13.43
N ILE A 978 -19.26 -6.33 -14.41
CA ILE A 978 -18.76 -7.70 -14.26
C ILE A 978 -17.23 -7.72 -14.25
N TRP A 979 -16.66 -8.24 -13.17
CA TRP A 979 -15.24 -8.57 -13.06
C TRP A 979 -14.98 -10.01 -13.49
N ALA A 980 -15.65 -10.98 -12.86
CA ALA A 980 -15.53 -12.40 -13.19
C ALA A 980 -16.91 -13.07 -13.27
N ARG A 981 -16.99 -14.21 -13.96
CA ARG A 981 -18.25 -14.95 -14.18
C ARG A 981 -18.08 -16.45 -14.03
N GLY A 982 -19.19 -17.17 -14.16
CA GLY A 982 -19.18 -18.63 -14.05
C GLY A 982 -18.94 -19.13 -12.63
N VAL A 983 -19.19 -18.29 -11.61
CA VAL A 983 -19.36 -18.74 -10.22
C VAL A 983 -20.80 -19.21 -9.99
N ARG A 984 -20.99 -20.10 -9.02
CA ARG A 984 -22.29 -20.67 -8.63
C ARG A 984 -22.91 -19.94 -7.44
N ASN A 985 -22.18 -19.80 -6.36
CA ASN A 985 -22.53 -19.13 -5.11
C ASN A 985 -21.24 -18.80 -4.32
N PRO A 986 -20.54 -17.69 -4.68
CA PRO A 986 -19.28 -17.30 -4.05
C PRO A 986 -19.54 -16.77 -2.63
N TRP A 987 -19.62 -17.70 -1.66
CA TRP A 987 -20.14 -17.43 -0.31
C TRP A 987 -19.17 -16.55 0.48
N ARG A 988 -17.88 -16.86 0.44
CA ARG A 988 -16.80 -15.95 0.84
C ARG A 988 -15.66 -15.98 -0.16
N PHE A 989 -15.35 -14.80 -0.66
CA PHE A 989 -14.07 -14.48 -1.26
C PHE A 989 -13.30 -13.49 -0.37
N SER A 990 -11.99 -13.51 -0.48
CA SER A 990 -11.07 -12.61 0.21
C SER A 990 -9.91 -12.24 -0.70
N PHE A 991 -9.50 -10.97 -0.68
CA PHE A 991 -8.16 -10.59 -1.11
C PHE A 991 -7.14 -10.91 -0.03
N ASP A 992 -5.99 -11.47 -0.41
CA ASP A 992 -4.82 -11.57 0.47
C ASP A 992 -4.21 -10.18 0.66
N ARG A 993 -4.25 -9.65 1.90
CA ARG A 993 -3.66 -8.33 2.21
C ARG A 993 -2.18 -8.19 1.87
N GLY A 994 -1.44 -9.29 1.75
CA GLY A 994 -0.01 -9.28 1.49
C GLY A 994 0.41 -9.58 0.05
N THR A 995 -0.54 -9.76 -0.88
CA THR A 995 -0.26 -9.89 -2.34
C THR A 995 -1.35 -9.32 -3.25
N GLY A 996 -2.52 -8.96 -2.72
CA GLY A 996 -3.69 -8.59 -3.51
C GLY A 996 -4.40 -9.76 -4.21
N ASP A 997 -3.94 -11.01 -4.06
CA ASP A 997 -4.53 -12.14 -4.78
C ASP A 997 -5.93 -12.48 -4.25
N LEU A 998 -6.86 -12.77 -5.16
CA LEU A 998 -8.25 -13.09 -4.86
C LEU A 998 -8.45 -14.60 -4.71
N TYR A 999 -8.98 -15.02 -3.56
CA TYR A 999 -9.40 -16.39 -3.27
C TYR A 999 -10.92 -16.43 -3.15
N VAL A 1000 -11.59 -17.38 -3.80
CA VAL A 1000 -13.07 -17.51 -3.79
C VAL A 1000 -13.46 -18.91 -3.37
N GLY A 1001 -14.18 -19.05 -2.24
CA GLY A 1001 -14.89 -20.29 -1.94
C GLY A 1001 -16.24 -20.30 -2.65
N ASP A 1002 -16.39 -21.16 -3.66
CA ASP A 1002 -17.61 -21.28 -4.46
C ASP A 1002 -18.37 -22.57 -4.15
N VAL A 1003 -19.63 -22.45 -3.71
CA VAL A 1003 -20.39 -23.59 -3.16
C VAL A 1003 -20.90 -24.49 -4.28
N GLY A 1004 -20.57 -25.78 -4.16
CA GLY A 1004 -20.88 -26.87 -5.09
C GLY A 1004 -22.35 -27.24 -5.24
N GLN A 1005 -22.66 -28.10 -6.22
CA GLN A 1005 -24.04 -28.48 -6.55
C GLN A 1005 -24.49 -29.78 -5.86
N ASP A 1006 -23.93 -30.90 -6.29
CA ASP A 1006 -24.35 -32.25 -5.93
C ASP A 1006 -23.15 -33.17 -5.60
N ALA A 1007 -21.93 -32.80 -6.02
CA ALA A 1007 -20.78 -33.71 -6.07
C ALA A 1007 -19.43 -33.10 -5.64
N PHE A 1008 -19.12 -31.84 -5.96
CA PHE A 1008 -17.83 -31.20 -5.64
C PHE A 1008 -17.97 -29.74 -5.20
N GLU A 1009 -17.18 -29.39 -4.18
CA GLU A 1009 -16.97 -28.04 -3.65
C GLU A 1009 -15.61 -27.51 -4.11
N GLU A 1010 -15.46 -26.20 -4.34
CA GLU A 1010 -14.25 -25.65 -4.97
C GLU A 1010 -13.73 -24.34 -4.35
N VAL A 1011 -12.41 -24.10 -4.50
CA VAL A 1011 -11.77 -22.82 -4.21
C VAL A 1011 -11.04 -22.35 -5.45
N ASP A 1012 -11.53 -21.26 -6.04
CA ASP A 1012 -10.87 -20.54 -7.11
C ASP A 1012 -9.79 -19.59 -6.58
N PHE A 1013 -8.84 -19.28 -7.45
CA PHE A 1013 -7.78 -18.32 -7.23
C PHE A 1013 -7.62 -17.46 -8.49
N GLN A 1014 -7.46 -16.16 -8.28
CA GLN A 1014 -7.14 -15.18 -9.31
C GLN A 1014 -5.97 -14.33 -8.80
N PRO A 1015 -4.82 -14.29 -9.50
CA PRO A 1015 -3.70 -13.46 -9.08
C PRO A 1015 -4.04 -11.98 -9.22
N HIS A 1016 -3.45 -11.13 -8.38
CA HIS A 1016 -3.64 -9.68 -8.42
C HIS A 1016 -3.31 -9.05 -9.78
N THR A 1017 -2.35 -9.62 -10.53
CA THR A 1017 -1.97 -9.21 -11.89
C THR A 1017 -3.02 -9.56 -12.97
N SER A 1018 -4.16 -10.14 -12.61
CA SER A 1018 -5.24 -10.41 -13.55
C SER A 1018 -5.99 -9.14 -13.95
N ALA A 1019 -6.12 -8.92 -15.27
CA ALA A 1019 -6.99 -7.89 -15.85
C ALA A 1019 -8.51 -8.22 -15.76
N GLY A 1020 -8.87 -9.30 -15.08
CA GLY A 1020 -10.25 -9.76 -14.95
C GLY A 1020 -10.76 -10.53 -16.17
N GLY A 1021 -12.04 -10.93 -16.10
CA GLY A 1021 -12.77 -11.58 -17.18
C GLY A 1021 -12.83 -13.10 -17.06
N GLU A 1022 -12.30 -13.67 -15.96
CA GLU A 1022 -12.32 -15.08 -15.61
C GLU A 1022 -13.71 -15.70 -15.76
N ASN A 1023 -13.70 -16.99 -16.11
CA ASN A 1023 -14.89 -17.78 -16.27
C ASN A 1023 -14.71 -19.13 -15.57
N TYR A 1024 -15.01 -19.19 -14.27
CA TYR A 1024 -14.85 -20.38 -13.42
C TYR A 1024 -15.75 -21.56 -13.84
N GLY A 1025 -16.70 -21.28 -14.75
CA GLY A 1025 -17.26 -22.29 -15.63
C GLY A 1025 -18.59 -22.89 -15.19
N TRP A 1026 -19.17 -22.52 -14.06
CA TRP A 1026 -20.53 -22.91 -13.69
C TRP A 1026 -21.54 -22.51 -14.78
N ASN A 1027 -22.45 -23.37 -15.27
CA ASN A 1027 -22.72 -24.78 -14.92
C ASN A 1027 -22.17 -25.80 -15.94
N ILE A 1028 -21.12 -25.44 -16.69
CA ILE A 1028 -20.34 -26.38 -17.52
C ILE A 1028 -19.48 -27.28 -16.61
N MET A 1029 -18.87 -26.66 -15.60
CA MET A 1029 -18.03 -27.27 -14.55
C MET A 1029 -18.77 -27.36 -13.21
N GLU A 1030 -18.23 -28.20 -12.32
CA GLU A 1030 -18.46 -28.28 -10.87
C GLU A 1030 -17.16 -28.87 -10.28
N GLY A 1031 -16.33 -28.06 -9.62
CA GLY A 1031 -14.92 -28.37 -9.42
C GLY A 1031 -14.16 -28.50 -10.75
N THR A 1032 -13.07 -29.27 -10.75
CA THR A 1032 -12.36 -29.66 -11.99
C THR A 1032 -13.15 -30.65 -12.87
N HIS A 1033 -14.41 -30.93 -12.55
CA HIS A 1033 -15.24 -31.95 -13.18
C HIS A 1033 -16.38 -31.38 -14.03
N CYS A 1034 -16.72 -32.07 -15.12
CA CYS A 1034 -17.81 -31.66 -16.01
C CYS A 1034 -19.19 -31.89 -15.36
N PHE A 1035 -20.00 -30.83 -15.20
CA PHE A 1035 -21.38 -30.92 -14.73
C PHE A 1035 -22.38 -31.08 -15.88
N SER A 1036 -22.41 -30.13 -16.82
CA SER A 1036 -23.38 -30.09 -17.93
C SER A 1036 -22.69 -29.91 -19.29
N PRO A 1037 -22.52 -30.98 -20.11
CA PRO A 1037 -22.86 -32.38 -19.84
C PRO A 1037 -21.88 -33.03 -18.86
N SER A 1038 -22.32 -34.09 -18.17
CA SER A 1038 -21.59 -34.78 -17.08
C SER A 1038 -20.30 -35.55 -17.48
N SER A 1039 -19.80 -35.33 -18.69
CA SER A 1039 -18.55 -35.88 -19.23
C SER A 1039 -18.27 -35.26 -20.60
N GLY A 1040 -17.04 -34.85 -20.87
CA GLY A 1040 -16.67 -34.30 -22.20
C GLY A 1040 -17.27 -32.90 -22.46
N CYS A 1041 -17.42 -32.10 -21.41
CA CYS A 1041 -17.73 -30.69 -21.48
C CYS A 1041 -16.59 -29.90 -22.17
N ASN A 1042 -16.87 -28.67 -22.59
CA ASN A 1042 -15.88 -27.80 -23.23
C ASN A 1042 -15.24 -26.85 -22.22
N GLN A 1043 -13.96 -27.07 -21.90
CA GLN A 1043 -13.16 -26.24 -20.99
C GLN A 1043 -12.43 -25.08 -21.68
N THR A 1044 -12.65 -24.85 -22.98
CA THR A 1044 -11.97 -23.78 -23.73
C THR A 1044 -12.37 -22.40 -23.21
N GLY A 1045 -11.42 -21.65 -22.64
CA GLY A 1045 -11.68 -20.33 -22.07
C GLY A 1045 -12.42 -20.37 -20.73
N LEU A 1046 -12.22 -21.44 -19.95
CA LEU A 1046 -12.59 -21.50 -18.54
C LEU A 1046 -11.33 -21.40 -17.67
N THR A 1047 -11.45 -20.70 -16.55
CA THR A 1047 -10.54 -20.84 -15.40
C THR A 1047 -11.02 -22.04 -14.59
N LEU A 1048 -10.12 -22.85 -14.06
CA LEU A 1048 -10.48 -23.98 -13.18
C LEU A 1048 -9.99 -23.69 -11.76
N PRO A 1049 -10.67 -24.23 -10.73
CA PRO A 1049 -10.27 -24.00 -9.35
C PRO A 1049 -8.89 -24.59 -9.05
N VAL A 1050 -8.20 -23.99 -8.09
CA VAL A 1050 -6.89 -24.47 -7.62
C VAL A 1050 -7.02 -25.58 -6.57
N LEU A 1051 -8.23 -25.76 -6.02
CA LEU A 1051 -8.60 -26.84 -5.12
C LEU A 1051 -10.06 -27.25 -5.36
N ASP A 1052 -10.33 -28.55 -5.49
CA ASP A 1052 -11.67 -29.11 -5.34
C ASP A 1052 -11.70 -30.24 -4.29
N TYR A 1053 -12.88 -30.56 -3.76
CA TYR A 1053 -13.10 -31.76 -2.96
C TYR A 1053 -14.53 -32.31 -3.10
N SER A 1054 -14.64 -33.63 -3.19
CA SER A 1054 -15.93 -34.30 -3.33
C SER A 1054 -16.79 -34.22 -2.06
N HIS A 1055 -18.12 -34.32 -2.20
CA HIS A 1055 -19.09 -34.39 -1.09
C HIS A 1055 -18.98 -35.67 -0.23
N GLY A 1056 -17.93 -36.48 -0.43
CA GLY A 1056 -17.47 -37.48 0.54
C GLY A 1056 -16.66 -36.90 1.72
N PHE A 1057 -16.27 -35.62 1.64
CA PHE A 1057 -15.46 -34.90 2.63
C PHE A 1057 -16.12 -33.63 3.21
N GLY A 1058 -17.23 -33.16 2.63
CA GLY A 1058 -17.97 -31.95 2.98
C GLY A 1058 -19.31 -31.87 2.25
N CYS A 1059 -19.99 -30.71 2.24
CA CYS A 1059 -21.17 -30.44 1.40
C CYS A 1059 -21.46 -28.96 1.08
N ALA A 1060 -20.61 -28.03 1.54
CA ALA A 1060 -20.70 -26.59 1.24
C ALA A 1060 -19.41 -25.89 1.71
N VAL A 1061 -18.54 -25.46 0.80
CA VAL A 1061 -17.33 -24.69 1.16
C VAL A 1061 -17.68 -23.33 1.73
N THR A 1062 -17.13 -23.02 2.90
CA THR A 1062 -17.35 -21.73 3.55
C THR A 1062 -16.50 -20.60 2.94
N GLY A 1063 -15.46 -20.96 2.18
CA GLY A 1063 -14.33 -20.07 1.88
C GLY A 1063 -13.51 -19.78 3.15
N GLY A 1064 -12.79 -18.67 3.14
CA GLY A 1064 -11.98 -18.18 4.26
C GLY A 1064 -10.99 -17.10 3.84
N TYR A 1065 -9.87 -16.97 4.56
CA TYR A 1065 -8.91 -15.86 4.45
C TYR A 1065 -7.45 -16.36 4.47
N VAL A 1066 -6.54 -15.62 3.81
CA VAL A 1066 -5.10 -15.77 4.07
C VAL A 1066 -4.78 -15.14 5.41
N TYR A 1067 -4.21 -15.92 6.33
CA TYR A 1067 -3.75 -15.35 7.60
C TYR A 1067 -2.57 -14.41 7.33
N ARG A 1068 -2.73 -13.12 7.63
CA ARG A 1068 -1.67 -12.10 7.54
C ARG A 1068 -1.32 -11.45 8.89
N GLY A 1069 -1.99 -11.89 9.95
CA GLY A 1069 -1.90 -11.39 11.32
C GLY A 1069 -0.52 -11.39 11.95
N CYS A 1070 -0.36 -10.53 12.94
CA CYS A 1070 0.86 -10.25 13.67
C CYS A 1070 1.29 -11.38 14.61
N ALA A 1071 0.34 -12.02 15.32
CA ALA A 1071 0.65 -12.88 16.48
C ALA A 1071 1.26 -14.25 16.10
N LEU A 1072 0.92 -14.79 14.93
CA LEU A 1072 1.25 -16.16 14.50
C LEU A 1072 2.10 -16.17 13.21
N PRO A 1073 3.38 -15.72 13.25
CA PRO A 1073 4.22 -15.61 12.06
C PRO A 1073 4.40 -16.95 11.32
N ASP A 1074 4.44 -18.07 12.04
CA ASP A 1074 4.57 -19.43 11.49
C ASP A 1074 3.41 -19.86 10.55
N VAL A 1075 2.29 -19.11 10.52
CA VAL A 1075 1.16 -19.35 9.61
C VAL A 1075 0.81 -18.14 8.73
N ARG A 1076 1.68 -17.12 8.66
CA ARG A 1076 1.53 -15.98 7.73
C ARG A 1076 1.60 -16.46 6.28
N GLY A 1077 0.72 -15.94 5.41
CA GLY A 1077 0.65 -16.34 4.00
C GLY A 1077 -0.04 -17.70 3.75
N ARG A 1078 -0.79 -18.24 4.72
CA ARG A 1078 -1.51 -19.52 4.58
C ARG A 1078 -3.02 -19.25 4.49
N TYR A 1079 -3.67 -19.70 3.41
CA TYR A 1079 -5.13 -19.58 3.22
C TYR A 1079 -5.83 -20.61 4.11
N PHE A 1080 -6.61 -20.16 5.09
CA PHE A 1080 -7.47 -21.01 5.92
C PHE A 1080 -8.88 -21.05 5.32
N TYR A 1081 -9.49 -22.24 5.28
CA TYR A 1081 -10.84 -22.45 4.75
C TYR A 1081 -11.56 -23.58 5.48
N SER A 1082 -12.90 -23.57 5.40
CA SER A 1082 -13.78 -24.55 6.05
C SER A 1082 -14.85 -25.11 5.12
N ASP A 1083 -15.55 -26.12 5.63
CA ASP A 1083 -16.80 -26.64 5.09
C ASP A 1083 -17.91 -26.53 6.14
N PHE A 1084 -19.04 -25.93 5.78
CA PHE A 1084 -20.16 -25.67 6.69
C PHE A 1084 -20.79 -26.96 7.24
N CYS A 1085 -20.77 -28.02 6.44
CA CYS A 1085 -21.45 -29.29 6.71
C CYS A 1085 -20.71 -30.19 7.73
N THR A 1086 -19.38 -30.05 7.79
CA THR A 1086 -18.48 -30.93 8.54
C THR A 1086 -17.62 -30.17 9.56
N ALA A 1087 -17.61 -28.84 9.51
CA ALA A 1087 -16.81 -27.95 10.36
C ALA A 1087 -15.31 -28.32 10.39
N PHE A 1088 -14.77 -28.90 9.30
CA PHE A 1088 -13.33 -29.03 9.16
C PHE A 1088 -12.71 -27.64 9.03
N VAL A 1089 -11.52 -27.44 9.61
CA VAL A 1089 -10.67 -26.29 9.31
C VAL A 1089 -9.39 -26.79 8.67
N LYS A 1090 -9.14 -26.36 7.43
CA LYS A 1090 -7.96 -26.72 6.65
C LYS A 1090 -7.26 -25.47 6.15
N SER A 1091 -6.06 -25.65 5.63
CA SER A 1091 -5.32 -24.55 5.01
C SER A 1091 -4.32 -25.02 3.97
N PHE A 1092 -3.81 -24.09 3.16
CA PHE A 1092 -2.74 -24.31 2.19
C PHE A 1092 -1.96 -23.03 1.88
N VAL A 1093 -0.92 -23.15 1.04
CA VAL A 1093 -0.13 -22.04 0.50
C VAL A 1093 -0.18 -22.11 -1.02
N ILE A 1094 -0.46 -20.99 -1.70
CA ILE A 1094 -0.28 -20.89 -3.16
C ILE A 1094 1.18 -20.62 -3.48
N ASN A 1095 1.71 -21.30 -4.49
CA ASN A 1095 3.00 -20.98 -5.11
C ASN A 1095 2.83 -21.15 -6.63
N GLY A 1096 3.06 -20.08 -7.41
CA GLY A 1096 2.86 -20.09 -8.86
C GLY A 1096 1.46 -20.54 -9.28
N GLY A 1097 0.41 -20.03 -8.62
CA GLY A 1097 -0.99 -20.43 -8.85
C GLY A 1097 -1.33 -21.89 -8.47
N THR A 1098 -0.41 -22.62 -7.81
CA THR A 1098 -0.59 -24.03 -7.45
C THR A 1098 -0.69 -24.22 -5.93
N VAL A 1099 -1.62 -25.05 -5.48
CA VAL A 1099 -1.81 -25.38 -4.05
C VAL A 1099 -0.69 -26.28 -3.52
N THR A 1100 -0.05 -25.85 -2.43
CA THR A 1100 1.05 -26.52 -1.73
C THR A 1100 0.82 -26.57 -0.21
N ASP A 1101 1.57 -27.43 0.50
CA ASP A 1101 1.55 -27.57 1.97
C ASP A 1101 0.13 -27.60 2.59
N GLN A 1102 -0.77 -28.43 2.03
CA GLN A 1102 -2.11 -28.61 2.60
C GLN A 1102 -2.02 -29.19 4.02
N ARG A 1103 -2.74 -28.58 4.97
CA ARG A 1103 -2.81 -29.01 6.38
C ARG A 1103 -4.26 -29.07 6.87
N ASP A 1104 -4.52 -29.98 7.80
CA ASP A 1104 -5.79 -30.12 8.50
C ASP A 1104 -5.59 -29.73 9.96
N HIS A 1105 -6.27 -28.65 10.37
CA HIS A 1105 -6.16 -28.03 11.69
C HIS A 1105 -7.37 -28.33 12.59
N THR A 1106 -8.37 -29.06 12.08
CA THR A 1106 -9.67 -29.31 12.75
C THR A 1106 -9.53 -29.83 14.17
N VAL A 1107 -8.48 -30.62 14.46
CA VAL A 1107 -8.26 -31.25 15.77
C VAL A 1107 -7.53 -30.34 16.78
N GLU A 1108 -6.72 -29.37 16.31
CA GLU A 1108 -6.03 -28.42 17.19
C GLU A 1108 -6.82 -27.12 17.40
N LEU A 1109 -7.59 -26.69 16.39
CA LEU A 1109 -8.53 -25.57 16.47
C LEU A 1109 -9.88 -25.93 17.12
N ALA A 1110 -10.07 -27.18 17.57
CA ALA A 1110 -11.26 -27.56 18.32
C ALA A 1110 -11.28 -26.89 19.71
N PRO A 1111 -12.31 -26.09 20.06
CA PRO A 1111 -12.26 -25.25 21.25
C PRO A 1111 -12.31 -26.04 22.56
N GLY A 1112 -11.65 -25.50 23.58
CA GLY A 1112 -11.62 -26.09 24.92
C GLY A 1112 -12.93 -26.00 25.71
N ASN A 1113 -12.86 -26.44 26.97
CA ASN A 1113 -13.85 -26.21 28.03
C ASN A 1113 -15.29 -26.73 27.79
N GLY A 1114 -15.53 -27.51 26.74
CA GLY A 1114 -16.85 -28.08 26.43
C GLY A 1114 -17.70 -27.22 25.50
N LEU A 1115 -17.07 -26.26 24.82
CA LEU A 1115 -17.57 -25.68 23.58
C LEU A 1115 -17.35 -26.66 22.42
N SER A 1116 -17.94 -26.35 21.27
CA SER A 1116 -17.67 -26.98 19.98
C SER A 1116 -17.69 -25.90 18.89
N ILE A 1117 -17.11 -26.22 17.74
CA ILE A 1117 -17.38 -25.52 16.48
C ILE A 1117 -18.09 -26.56 15.60
N ASP A 1118 -19.40 -26.39 15.41
CA ASP A 1118 -20.31 -27.36 14.81
C ASP A 1118 -20.91 -26.90 13.47
N SER A 1119 -20.86 -25.60 13.13
CA SER A 1119 -21.42 -25.06 11.88
C SER A 1119 -20.72 -23.78 11.43
N ILE A 1120 -19.53 -23.92 10.82
CA ILE A 1120 -18.69 -22.79 10.39
C ILE A 1120 -19.37 -22.04 9.23
N SER A 1121 -20.10 -20.98 9.58
CA SER A 1121 -20.86 -20.15 8.65
C SER A 1121 -19.98 -19.21 7.86
N SER A 1122 -18.84 -18.80 8.45
CA SER A 1122 -17.95 -17.83 7.83
C SER A 1122 -16.60 -17.70 8.52
N TYR A 1123 -15.77 -16.87 7.91
CA TYR A 1123 -14.57 -16.31 8.50
C TYR A 1123 -14.67 -14.77 8.56
N GLY A 1124 -13.63 -14.16 9.14
CA GLY A 1124 -13.37 -12.75 9.05
C GLY A 1124 -11.98 -12.42 9.59
N GLU A 1125 -11.61 -11.15 9.59
CA GLU A 1125 -10.31 -10.67 10.09
C GLU A 1125 -10.42 -9.29 10.76
N ASP A 1126 -9.58 -9.02 11.75
CA ASP A 1126 -9.49 -7.70 12.40
C ASP A 1126 -8.51 -6.76 11.68
N ALA A 1127 -8.34 -5.53 12.17
CA ALA A 1127 -7.43 -4.55 11.57
C ALA A 1127 -5.98 -5.07 11.53
N ARG A 1128 -5.57 -5.91 12.49
CA ARG A 1128 -4.24 -6.53 12.56
C ARG A 1128 -4.07 -7.72 11.60
N GLY A 1129 -5.12 -8.17 10.90
CA GLY A 1129 -5.10 -9.30 9.97
C GLY A 1129 -5.21 -10.67 10.67
N GLU A 1130 -5.62 -10.68 11.94
CA GLU A 1130 -5.83 -11.90 12.71
C GLU A 1130 -7.16 -12.55 12.29
N VAL A 1131 -7.17 -13.87 12.10
CA VAL A 1131 -8.33 -14.57 11.50
C VAL A 1131 -9.32 -15.08 12.55
N TYR A 1132 -10.61 -14.86 12.29
CA TYR A 1132 -11.74 -15.26 13.12
C TYR A 1132 -12.64 -16.27 12.39
N ILE A 1133 -13.27 -17.16 13.16
CA ILE A 1133 -14.22 -18.19 12.71
C ILE A 1133 -15.60 -17.83 13.27
N CYS A 1134 -16.62 -17.78 12.42
CA CYS A 1134 -18.02 -17.65 12.82
C CYS A 1134 -18.68 -19.03 12.91
N ASP A 1135 -19.28 -19.36 14.05
CA ASP A 1135 -20.20 -20.50 14.15
C ASP A 1135 -21.65 -20.00 14.14
N LEU A 1136 -22.47 -20.56 13.25
CA LEU A 1136 -23.89 -20.25 13.15
C LEU A 1136 -24.66 -20.53 14.46
N GLY A 1137 -24.11 -21.34 15.38
CA GLY A 1137 -24.62 -21.58 16.73
C GLY A 1137 -24.81 -20.32 17.59
N GLY A 1138 -24.04 -19.25 17.31
CA GLY A 1138 -24.07 -17.99 18.05
C GLY A 1138 -22.73 -17.57 18.64
N GLU A 1139 -21.63 -18.22 18.24
CA GLU A 1139 -20.27 -18.01 18.73
C GLU A 1139 -19.35 -17.44 17.64
N VAL A 1140 -18.37 -16.64 18.07
CA VAL A 1140 -17.24 -16.19 17.23
C VAL A 1140 -15.94 -16.51 17.96
N PHE A 1141 -15.02 -17.15 17.25
CA PHE A 1141 -13.71 -17.58 17.74
C PHE A 1141 -12.57 -16.87 17.01
N LYS A 1142 -11.43 -16.65 17.69
CA LYS A 1142 -10.16 -16.18 17.09
C LYS A 1142 -9.19 -17.36 16.96
N ILE A 1143 -8.47 -17.45 15.86
CA ILE A 1143 -7.32 -18.37 15.72
C ILE A 1143 -6.14 -17.79 16.51
N VAL A 1144 -5.61 -18.55 17.46
CA VAL A 1144 -4.56 -18.11 18.40
C VAL A 1144 -3.48 -19.19 18.58
N ALA A 1145 -2.41 -18.84 19.29
CA ALA A 1145 -1.36 -19.77 19.68
C ALA A 1145 -1.85 -20.77 20.76
N GLY A 1146 -1.33 -22.00 20.71
CA GLY A 1146 -1.59 -23.04 21.69
C GLY A 1146 -0.70 -22.94 22.94
N PRO A 1147 -1.20 -23.37 24.12
CA PRO A 1147 -0.52 -23.28 25.42
C PRO A 1147 0.45 -24.44 25.76
#